data_AF-A0AAE2SB96-F1
#
_entry.id   AF-A0AAE2SB96-F1
#
_cell.length_a   1.000
_cell.length_b   1.000
_cell.length_c   1.000
_cell.angle_alpha   90.00
_cell.angle_beta   90.00
_cell.angle_gamma   90.00
#
_symmetry.space_group_name_H-M   'P 1'
#
loop_
_entity.id
_entity.type
_entity.pdbx_description
1 polymer ?
#
loop_
_entity_poly.entity_id
_entity_poly.type
_entity_poly.pdbx_seq_one_letter_code
_entity_poly.pdbx_strand_id
1 'polypeptide(L)'
;MKLFLSIIALTASLSTTAMADLGEDVKPAVDYLNMLNRGNFELADRTALSPHCDINRRKQIKEQLEFYYKTNLSEGDVYTLEAHKTEGNFAALLLRSVDPVSPLSIHIHPIAMLKRDDAWLPAPLPGSFANTGYGYDPEVEKTVKSLENWMNVETLKRETAARKKASTQLMGQITERMKTAGLENISPQEAVLKLISALREKDLLQTLAITGAATPKAEEPLISTLDYIARGLEQTDPSSYWFMVSSRSVIPEVMKVDEIKKEIALGFWNPIGKTEARILYFPYFESDGRTFVNISQLMKIALLREDQRWRQHWRHRRGDETALEKKLPAAIFENNPTKGAAESAQLMEAVLNHKQSGTFSQLIPMLPSGDPYFEQDDRKKSTLSALGNLWRRLMEMDGNPMRELGVLQEKDLALAPLQFAKSNRPGEFETIKVWMIRQQERWYLIPEETLAMMSGKDGKTTMAKLDKKLESIQKEQQEKQSKDLLGKVITLTPPLTLDPVSDTDAKKLVKSYRKLLKSKEMAAAMGHCAVLEGTNSAQTLKIFNYAIRGANDQAVEDLHLGINRSGKWLGLSLRTTSKSSGLMDYPLYLIAHTEQGGKIMLDIDLREATNRGRELLNAKTWRKLKQTLPESSLADIEKLFKLHSQLSRADIAKNQQEEEE
;
A
#
# COMPACT_ATOMS: atom_id res chain seq x y z
N MET A 1 1.72 -5.57 -4.15
CA MET A 1 1.82 -4.70 -2.95
C MET A 1 2.14 -5.51 -1.69
N LYS A 2 3.39 -5.96 -1.52
CA LYS A 2 3.95 -6.48 -0.26
C LYS A 2 5.03 -5.48 0.13
N LEU A 3 4.77 -4.64 1.12
CA LEU A 3 5.76 -3.68 1.60
C LEU A 3 6.85 -4.45 2.35
N PHE A 4 8.08 -4.31 1.85
CA PHE A 4 9.30 -4.66 2.54
C PHE A 4 9.38 -3.87 3.85
N LEU A 5 9.11 -4.54 4.98
CA LEU A 5 9.71 -4.17 6.26
C LEU A 5 11.20 -4.55 6.19
N SER A 6 12.03 -3.63 5.68
CA SER A 6 13.45 -3.66 6.03
C SER A 6 13.56 -3.19 7.47
N ILE A 7 13.59 -4.18 8.35
CA ILE A 7 13.86 -4.11 9.77
C ILE A 7 15.02 -3.15 10.02
N ILE A 8 14.79 -2.15 10.87
CA ILE A 8 15.83 -1.40 11.58
C ILE A 8 16.59 -2.45 12.41
N ALA A 9 17.64 -3.02 11.84
CA ALA A 9 18.67 -3.68 12.62
C ALA A 9 19.55 -2.57 13.21
N LEU A 10 19.00 -1.78 14.12
CA LEU A 10 19.84 -1.30 15.21
C LEU A 10 20.39 -2.58 15.81
N THR A 11 21.68 -2.84 15.68
CA THR A 11 22.36 -3.82 16.51
C THR A 11 22.29 -3.29 17.95
N ALA A 12 21.11 -3.39 18.57
CA ALA A 12 21.05 -3.88 19.92
C ALA A 12 21.86 -5.16 19.85
N SER A 13 23.06 -5.14 20.41
CA SER A 13 23.67 -6.35 20.93
C SER A 13 22.53 -7.11 21.59
N LEU A 14 22.07 -8.15 20.90
CA LEU A 14 21.14 -9.15 21.38
C LEU A 14 21.88 -9.79 22.55
N SER A 15 21.83 -9.11 23.68
CA SER A 15 21.64 -9.78 24.93
C SER A 15 20.32 -10.51 24.67
N THR A 16 20.42 -11.77 24.30
CA THR A 16 19.36 -12.75 24.52
C THR A 16 19.09 -12.79 26.02
N THR A 17 18.55 -11.71 26.58
CA THR A 17 17.63 -11.84 27.67
C THR A 17 16.43 -12.46 27.02
N ALA A 18 16.29 -13.77 27.26
CA ALA A 18 15.04 -14.49 27.13
C ALA A 18 13.86 -13.57 27.43
N MET A 19 12.71 -13.82 26.81
CA MET A 19 11.44 -13.47 27.46
C MET A 19 11.50 -14.11 28.84
N ALA A 20 11.99 -13.34 29.83
CA ALA A 20 11.95 -13.72 31.21
C ALA A 20 10.46 -13.94 31.46
N ASP A 21 10.15 -15.13 31.96
CA ASP A 21 8.83 -15.51 32.42
C ASP A 21 8.29 -14.36 33.28
N LEU A 22 7.47 -13.50 32.67
CA LEU A 22 6.87 -12.36 33.37
C LEU A 22 5.94 -13.02 34.38
N GLY A 23 6.27 -12.92 35.67
CA GLY A 23 5.50 -13.56 36.74
C GLY A 23 3.99 -13.34 36.58
N GLU A 24 3.18 -14.29 37.07
CA GLU A 24 1.72 -14.26 36.95
C GLU A 24 1.09 -12.93 37.44
N ASP A 25 1.80 -12.17 38.28
CA ASP A 25 1.43 -10.87 38.82
C ASP A 25 1.64 -9.67 37.87
N VAL A 26 2.47 -9.80 36.83
CA VAL A 26 2.80 -8.72 35.89
C VAL A 26 1.93 -8.76 34.62
N LYS A 27 1.52 -9.96 34.22
CA LYS A 27 0.72 -10.18 33.00
C LYS A 27 -0.55 -9.33 32.92
N PRO A 28 -1.37 -9.18 33.99
CA PRO A 28 -2.58 -8.36 33.92
C PRO A 28 -2.30 -6.87 33.69
N ALA A 29 -1.15 -6.36 34.14
CA ALA A 29 -0.73 -4.98 33.89
C ALA A 29 -0.35 -4.74 32.42
N VAL A 30 0.35 -5.70 31.81
CA VAL A 30 0.70 -5.66 30.38
C VAL A 30 -0.55 -5.76 29.51
N ASP A 31 -1.48 -6.67 29.85
CA ASP A 31 -2.76 -6.82 29.15
C ASP A 31 -3.61 -5.55 29.22
N TYR A 32 -3.59 -4.86 30.37
CA TYR A 32 -4.24 -3.56 30.55
C TYR A 32 -3.65 -2.47 29.67
N LEU A 33 -2.33 -2.32 29.61
CA LEU A 33 -1.70 -1.34 28.72
C LEU A 33 -1.98 -1.66 27.23
N ASN A 34 -1.93 -2.94 26.85
CA ASN A 34 -2.29 -3.39 25.50
C ASN A 34 -3.76 -3.08 25.14
N MET A 35 -4.68 -3.24 26.10
CA MET A 35 -6.09 -2.87 25.92
C MET A 35 -6.24 -1.37 25.67
N LEU A 36 -5.59 -0.53 26.49
CA LEU A 36 -5.60 0.92 26.32
C LEU A 36 -4.98 1.34 24.97
N ASN A 37 -3.89 0.69 24.57
CA ASN A 37 -3.20 0.98 23.31
C ASN A 37 -4.05 0.62 22.07
N ARG A 38 -5.04 -0.26 22.22
CA ARG A 38 -6.06 -0.55 21.19
C ARG A 38 -7.25 0.41 21.21
N GLY A 39 -7.19 1.47 22.02
CA GLY A 39 -8.30 2.41 22.22
C GLY A 39 -9.50 1.80 22.95
N ASN A 40 -9.31 0.68 23.65
CA ASN A 40 -10.37 0.08 24.46
C ASN A 40 -10.29 0.61 25.91
N PHE A 41 -11.35 1.29 26.34
CA PHE A 41 -11.47 1.91 27.67
C PHE A 41 -12.58 1.26 28.51
N GLU A 42 -12.98 0.03 28.18
CA GLU A 42 -13.94 -0.76 28.96
C GLU A 42 -13.24 -1.38 30.17
N LEU A 43 -13.50 -0.81 31.34
CA LEU A 43 -12.79 -1.15 32.58
C LEU A 43 -13.46 -2.24 33.42
N ALA A 44 -14.75 -2.50 33.17
CA ALA A 44 -15.53 -3.49 33.91
C ALA A 44 -14.90 -4.89 33.73
N ASP A 45 -14.78 -5.63 34.84
CA ASP A 45 -14.24 -7.00 34.94
C ASP A 45 -12.76 -7.19 34.53
N ARG A 46 -12.08 -6.12 34.09
CA ARG A 46 -10.66 -6.12 33.67
C ARG A 46 -9.75 -5.32 34.59
N THR A 47 -10.34 -4.52 35.49
CA THR A 47 -9.63 -3.67 36.44
C THR A 47 -10.24 -3.81 37.84
N ALA A 48 -9.52 -3.33 38.84
CA ALA A 48 -9.98 -3.26 40.23
C ALA A 48 -11.02 -2.14 40.47
N LEU A 49 -11.74 -1.67 39.44
CA LEU A 49 -12.73 -0.59 39.58
C LEU A 49 -13.74 -0.93 40.69
N SER A 50 -14.01 0.05 41.56
CA SER A 50 -14.98 -0.08 42.64
C SER A 50 -16.39 -0.29 42.07
N PRO A 51 -17.17 -1.27 42.58
CA PRO A 51 -18.59 -1.41 42.24
C PRO A 51 -19.39 -0.14 42.53
N HIS A 52 -18.96 0.65 43.52
CA HIS A 52 -19.60 1.90 43.94
C HIS A 52 -19.15 3.13 43.15
N CYS A 53 -18.34 2.96 42.09
CA CYS A 53 -17.95 4.08 41.22
C CYS A 53 -19.14 4.53 40.38
N ASP A 54 -19.59 5.78 40.59
CA ASP A 54 -20.74 6.36 39.90
C ASP A 54 -20.47 6.62 38.40
N ILE A 55 -21.55 6.82 37.64
CA ILE A 55 -21.51 6.99 36.19
C ILE A 55 -20.69 8.23 35.77
N ASN A 56 -20.80 9.34 36.51
CA ASN A 56 -20.06 10.56 36.19
C ASN A 56 -18.56 10.37 36.43
N ARG A 57 -18.19 9.69 37.53
CA ARG A 57 -16.80 9.35 37.81
C ARG A 57 -16.22 8.39 36.77
N ARG A 58 -16.98 7.39 36.31
CA ARG A 58 -16.56 6.50 35.22
C ARG A 58 -16.30 7.27 33.92
N LYS A 59 -17.13 8.26 33.60
CA LYS A 59 -16.92 9.15 32.45
C LYS A 59 -15.61 9.94 32.57
N GLN A 60 -15.32 10.51 33.75
CA GLN A 60 -14.06 11.21 33.99
C GLN A 60 -12.83 10.31 33.85
N ILE A 61 -12.90 9.07 34.37
CA ILE A 61 -11.82 8.08 34.23
C ILE A 61 -11.58 7.80 32.74
N LYS A 62 -12.64 7.61 31.96
CA LYS A 62 -12.53 7.41 30.50
C LYS A 62 -11.84 8.59 29.82
N GLU A 63 -12.24 9.83 30.11
CA GLU A 63 -11.62 11.03 29.55
C GLU A 63 -10.11 11.13 29.89
N GLN A 64 -9.73 10.75 31.11
CA GLN A 64 -8.32 10.70 31.52
C GLN A 64 -7.54 9.60 30.79
N LEU A 65 -8.14 8.43 30.57
CA LEU A 65 -7.52 7.35 29.80
C LEU A 65 -7.39 7.69 28.31
N GLU A 66 -8.37 8.38 27.73
CA GLU A 66 -8.28 8.89 26.37
C GLU A 66 -7.14 9.91 26.23
N PHE A 67 -6.96 10.78 27.23
CA PHE A 67 -5.82 11.69 27.28
C PHE A 67 -4.50 10.93 27.43
N TYR A 68 -4.44 9.94 28.32
CA TYR A 68 -3.26 9.10 28.54
C TYR A 68 -2.85 8.34 27.27
N TYR A 69 -3.83 7.72 26.60
CA TYR A 69 -3.65 7.04 25.30
C TYR A 69 -2.99 7.97 24.27
N LYS A 70 -3.48 9.20 24.15
CA LYS A 70 -2.94 10.18 23.18
C LYS A 70 -1.54 10.70 23.51
N THR A 71 -1.10 10.58 24.76
CA THR A 71 0.11 11.28 25.25
C THR A 71 1.25 10.35 25.67
N ASN A 72 0.96 9.11 26.05
CA ASN A 72 1.94 8.21 26.63
C ASN A 72 2.03 6.85 25.93
N LEU A 73 1.05 6.47 25.09
CA LEU A 73 1.04 5.17 24.41
C LEU A 73 1.31 5.34 22.90
N SER A 74 2.07 4.41 22.32
CA SER A 74 2.35 4.36 20.89
C SER A 74 1.98 2.99 20.31
N GLU A 75 1.48 2.99 19.08
CA GLU A 75 1.12 1.75 18.38
C GLU A 75 2.36 0.86 18.20
N GLY A 76 2.28 -0.39 18.67
CA GLY A 76 3.40 -1.34 18.61
C GLY A 76 4.34 -1.33 19.83
N ASP A 77 4.02 -0.57 20.88
CA ASP A 77 4.76 -0.60 22.15
C ASP A 77 4.90 -2.03 22.70
N VAL A 78 6.12 -2.37 23.12
CA VAL A 78 6.42 -3.57 23.91
C VAL A 78 6.82 -3.14 25.32
N TYR A 79 6.21 -3.79 26.32
CA TYR A 79 6.39 -3.45 27.73
C TYR A 79 7.36 -4.38 28.44
N THR A 80 8.32 -3.81 29.16
CA THR A 80 9.29 -4.55 30.00
C THR A 80 9.23 -4.07 31.45
N LEU A 81 9.24 -4.99 32.42
CA LEU A 81 9.26 -4.64 33.84
C LEU A 81 10.59 -4.01 34.25
N GLU A 82 10.53 -2.82 34.85
CA GLU A 82 11.69 -2.08 35.36
C GLU A 82 11.82 -2.18 36.88
N ALA A 83 10.69 -2.17 37.58
CA ALA A 83 10.63 -2.31 39.02
C ALA A 83 9.24 -2.76 39.45
N HIS A 84 9.19 -3.47 40.57
CA HIS A 84 7.95 -3.80 41.26
C HIS A 84 8.11 -3.58 42.77
N LYS A 85 7.01 -3.28 43.45
CA LYS A 85 6.96 -3.21 44.91
C LYS A 85 5.59 -3.70 45.38
N THR A 86 5.58 -4.65 46.31
CA THR A 86 4.35 -5.28 46.82
C THR A 86 4.26 -5.09 48.33
N GLU A 87 3.12 -4.60 48.81
CA GLU A 87 2.81 -4.42 50.22
C GLU A 87 1.39 -4.98 50.48
N GLY A 88 1.32 -6.17 51.08
CA GLY A 88 0.05 -6.87 51.33
C GLY A 88 -0.70 -7.17 50.02
N ASN A 89 -1.93 -6.68 49.91
CA ASN A 89 -2.79 -6.85 48.73
C ASN A 89 -2.55 -5.78 47.64
N PHE A 90 -1.55 -4.92 47.81
CA PHE A 90 -1.24 -3.85 46.87
C PHE A 90 0.11 -4.10 46.20
N ALA A 91 0.18 -3.89 44.89
CA ALA A 91 1.43 -3.86 44.16
C ALA A 91 1.52 -2.62 43.27
N ALA A 92 2.73 -2.12 43.12
CA ALA A 92 3.09 -1.00 42.28
C ALA A 92 4.14 -1.48 41.26
N LEU A 93 3.80 -1.42 39.98
CA LEU A 93 4.64 -1.88 38.88
C LEU A 93 5.08 -0.68 38.04
N LEU A 94 6.33 -0.70 37.58
CA LEU A 94 6.84 0.25 36.59
C LEU A 94 7.20 -0.52 35.32
N LEU A 95 6.45 -0.26 34.26
CA LEU A 95 6.65 -0.90 32.95
C LEU A 95 7.24 0.11 31.97
N ARG A 96 8.40 -0.18 31.38
CA ARG A 96 8.97 0.65 30.31
C ARG A 96 8.37 0.26 28.96
N SER A 97 7.93 1.24 28.18
CA SER A 97 7.68 1.05 26.76
C SER A 97 8.97 1.25 25.95
N VAL A 98 9.11 0.45 24.90
CA VAL A 98 10.17 0.60 23.91
C VAL A 98 9.52 0.82 22.55
N ASP A 99 9.61 2.05 22.06
CA ASP A 99 9.26 2.39 20.68
C ASP A 99 10.48 2.09 19.76
N PRO A 100 10.39 1.13 18.83
CA PRO A 100 11.47 0.83 17.90
C PRO A 100 11.72 1.94 16.87
N VAL A 101 10.77 2.86 16.68
CA VAL A 101 10.83 3.94 15.68
C VAL A 101 11.43 5.22 16.28
N SER A 102 11.14 5.53 17.55
CA SER A 102 11.71 6.66 18.29
C SER A 102 12.49 6.21 19.53
N PRO A 103 13.79 5.88 19.41
CA PRO A 103 14.58 5.31 20.50
C PRO A 103 14.81 6.26 21.70
N LEU A 104 14.44 7.54 21.58
CA LEU A 104 14.46 8.51 22.69
C LEU A 104 13.07 8.75 23.29
N SER A 105 11.99 8.27 22.66
CA SER A 105 10.62 8.30 23.18
C SER A 105 10.39 7.19 24.19
N ILE A 106 11.11 7.27 25.30
CA ILE A 106 11.01 6.31 26.40
C ILE A 106 9.95 6.82 27.38
N HIS A 107 8.97 5.97 27.70
CA HIS A 107 8.00 6.19 28.76
C HIS A 107 8.09 5.09 29.82
N ILE A 108 7.88 5.47 31.08
CA ILE A 108 7.67 4.53 32.18
C ILE A 108 6.20 4.63 32.60
N HIS A 109 5.48 3.51 32.51
CA HIS A 109 4.08 3.38 32.85
C HIS A 109 3.97 2.86 34.29
N PRO A 110 3.59 3.70 35.26
CA PRO A 110 3.27 3.23 36.59
C PRO A 110 1.91 2.53 36.58
N ILE A 111 1.82 1.31 37.11
CA ILE A 111 0.57 0.56 37.22
C ILE A 111 0.37 0.14 38.68
N ALA A 112 -0.70 0.65 39.27
CA ALA A 112 -1.19 0.21 40.57
C ALA A 112 -1.99 -1.09 40.39
N MET A 113 -1.79 -2.06 41.27
CA MET A 113 -2.40 -3.39 41.22
C MET A 113 -3.01 -3.73 42.58
N LEU A 114 -4.25 -4.22 42.58
CA LEU A 114 -4.96 -4.68 43.78
C LEU A 114 -5.25 -6.17 43.65
N LYS A 115 -4.91 -6.94 44.69
CA LYS A 115 -5.26 -8.36 44.78
C LYS A 115 -6.69 -8.51 45.31
N ARG A 116 -7.57 -9.14 44.53
CA ARG A 116 -8.96 -9.51 44.90
C ARG A 116 -9.21 -10.95 44.49
N ASP A 117 -9.82 -11.75 45.37
CA ASP A 117 -10.16 -13.15 45.12
C ASP A 117 -8.98 -13.95 44.54
N ASP A 118 -7.80 -13.75 45.12
CA ASP A 118 -6.50 -14.27 44.70
C ASP A 118 -5.97 -13.88 43.30
N ALA A 119 -6.67 -12.99 42.59
CA ALA A 119 -6.24 -12.44 41.31
C ALA A 119 -5.70 -11.00 41.43
N TRP A 120 -4.62 -10.70 40.70
CA TRP A 120 -4.10 -9.34 40.57
C TRP A 120 -4.87 -8.56 39.51
N LEU A 121 -5.45 -7.43 39.90
CA LEU A 121 -6.21 -6.56 39.00
C LEU A 121 -5.56 -5.17 38.94
N PRO A 122 -5.36 -4.60 37.73
CA PRO A 122 -4.85 -3.24 37.58
C PRO A 122 -5.88 -2.23 38.05
N ALA A 123 -5.42 -1.13 38.63
CA ALA A 123 -6.28 0.00 38.96
C ALA A 123 -6.84 0.66 37.69
N PRO A 124 -8.01 1.33 37.77
CA PRO A 124 -8.62 2.03 36.64
C PRO A 124 -7.74 3.08 35.98
N LEU A 125 -6.85 3.71 36.74
CA LEU A 125 -5.94 4.76 36.28
C LEU A 125 -4.48 4.34 36.49
N PRO A 126 -3.59 4.57 35.50
CA PRO A 126 -2.16 4.37 35.69
C PRO A 126 -1.63 5.18 36.88
N GLY A 127 -0.77 4.54 37.69
CA GLY A 127 -0.06 5.15 38.81
C GLY A 127 -0.92 5.54 40.01
N SER A 128 -2.21 5.16 40.06
CA SER A 128 -3.06 5.47 41.20
C SER A 128 -3.98 4.33 41.59
N PHE A 129 -4.14 4.13 42.91
CA PHE A 129 -5.13 3.21 43.47
C PHE A 129 -6.52 3.87 43.60
N ALA A 130 -6.67 5.14 43.19
CA ALA A 130 -7.94 5.82 43.21
C ALA A 130 -9.01 5.00 42.47
N ASN A 131 -10.23 5.01 43.02
CA ASN A 131 -11.37 4.27 42.50
C ASN A 131 -11.25 2.73 42.59
N THR A 132 -10.24 2.17 43.28
CA THR A 132 -10.11 0.71 43.48
C THR A 132 -10.81 0.17 44.72
N GLY A 133 -11.66 0.96 45.39
CA GLY A 133 -12.56 0.48 46.46
C GLY A 133 -11.86 -0.24 47.62
N TYR A 134 -10.59 0.08 47.89
CA TYR A 134 -9.74 -0.62 48.87
C TYR A 134 -10.09 -0.35 50.36
N GLY A 135 -11.17 0.39 50.62
CA GLY A 135 -11.67 0.70 51.97
C GLY A 135 -11.18 2.03 52.54
N TYR A 136 -11.58 2.31 53.79
CA TYR A 136 -11.29 3.55 54.53
C TYR A 136 -10.33 3.34 55.72
N ASP A 137 -9.61 2.22 55.75
CA ASP A 137 -8.65 1.93 56.81
C ASP A 137 -7.43 2.89 56.71
N PRO A 138 -7.12 3.66 57.76
CA PRO A 138 -5.98 4.59 57.77
C PRO A 138 -4.62 3.95 57.46
N GLU A 139 -4.37 2.71 57.89
CA GLU A 139 -3.10 2.01 57.62
C GLU A 139 -3.01 1.56 56.15
N VAL A 140 -4.15 1.19 55.56
CA VAL A 140 -4.26 0.90 54.12
C VAL A 140 -4.06 2.18 53.30
N GLU A 141 -4.66 3.29 53.71
CA GLU A 141 -4.48 4.58 53.04
C GLU A 141 -3.01 5.04 53.06
N LYS A 142 -2.32 4.84 54.19
CA LYS A 142 -0.89 5.13 54.33
C LYS A 142 -0.03 4.26 53.42
N THR A 143 -0.35 2.96 53.31
CA THR A 143 0.29 2.00 52.40
C THR A 143 0.13 2.43 50.95
N VAL A 144 -1.11 2.70 50.53
CA VAL A 144 -1.45 3.17 49.17
C VAL A 144 -0.70 4.45 48.82
N LYS A 145 -0.74 5.48 49.69
CA LYS A 145 -0.02 6.74 49.46
C LYS A 145 1.49 6.55 49.35
N SER A 146 2.07 5.63 50.13
CA SER A 146 3.49 5.31 50.05
C SER A 146 3.85 4.70 48.68
N LEU A 147 3.02 3.77 48.19
CA LEU A 147 3.20 3.15 46.87
C LEU A 147 2.99 4.13 45.71
N GLU A 148 1.98 5.00 45.77
CA GLU A 148 1.76 6.04 44.75
C GLU A 148 2.92 7.03 44.70
N ASN A 149 3.39 7.51 45.87
CA ASN A 149 4.56 8.37 45.96
C ASN A 149 5.82 7.69 45.41
N TRP A 150 6.01 6.40 45.73
CA TRP A 150 7.11 5.61 45.21
C TRP A 150 7.05 5.50 43.67
N MET A 151 5.89 5.19 43.09
CA MET A 151 5.71 5.13 41.64
C MET A 151 6.04 6.47 40.98
N ASN A 152 5.55 7.59 41.51
CA ASN A 152 5.80 8.92 40.96
C ASN A 152 7.30 9.26 40.94
N VAL A 153 8.00 9.03 42.05
CA VAL A 153 9.45 9.33 42.17
C VAL A 153 10.28 8.41 41.28
N GLU A 154 10.02 7.11 41.31
CA GLU A 154 10.81 6.14 40.55
C GLU A 154 10.51 6.20 39.04
N THR A 155 9.29 6.56 38.62
CA THR A 155 8.94 6.81 37.20
C THR A 155 9.87 7.88 36.63
N LEU A 156 9.89 9.08 37.23
CA LEU A 156 10.71 10.20 36.74
C LEU A 156 12.20 9.86 36.73
N LYS A 157 12.69 9.23 37.81
CA LYS A 157 14.10 8.84 37.95
C LYS A 157 14.52 7.84 36.88
N ARG A 158 13.71 6.81 36.63
CA ARG A 158 14.00 5.75 35.66
C ARG A 158 13.86 6.23 34.24
N GLU A 159 12.83 7.01 33.94
CA GLU A 159 12.66 7.63 32.62
C GLU A 159 13.86 8.52 32.27
N THR A 160 14.31 9.35 33.23
CA THR A 160 15.50 10.21 33.06
C THR A 160 16.76 9.37 32.84
N ALA A 161 16.98 8.33 33.64
CA ALA A 161 18.16 7.45 33.51
C ALA A 161 18.15 6.68 32.18
N ALA A 162 16.99 6.16 31.78
CA ALA A 162 16.81 5.44 30.52
C ALA A 162 17.05 6.37 29.31
N ARG A 163 16.49 7.58 29.31
CA ARG A 163 16.74 8.58 28.26
C ARG A 163 18.22 8.97 28.20
N LYS A 164 18.88 9.18 29.34
CA LYS A 164 20.32 9.49 29.37
C LYS A 164 21.16 8.35 28.80
N LYS A 165 20.83 7.10 29.15
CA LYS A 165 21.51 5.90 28.64
C LYS A 165 21.31 5.76 27.13
N ALA A 166 20.07 5.87 26.65
CA ALA A 166 19.73 5.79 25.22
C ALA A 166 20.41 6.91 24.42
N SER A 167 20.39 8.15 24.92
CA SER A 167 21.09 9.28 24.30
C SER A 167 22.60 9.06 24.22
N THR A 168 23.22 8.57 25.30
CA THR A 168 24.66 8.26 25.30
C THR A 168 25.02 7.16 24.29
N GLN A 169 24.20 6.10 24.23
CA GLN A 169 24.39 5.01 23.28
C GLN A 169 24.22 5.48 21.83
N LEU A 170 23.17 6.25 21.55
CA LEU A 170 22.90 6.81 20.23
C LEU A 170 24.03 7.77 19.80
N MET A 171 24.49 8.64 20.70
CA MET A 171 25.65 9.51 20.47
C MET A 171 26.89 8.69 20.08
N GLY A 172 27.20 7.61 20.83
CA GLY A 172 28.31 6.71 20.49
C GLY A 172 28.17 6.09 19.10
N GLN A 173 26.97 5.64 18.73
CA GLN A 173 26.69 5.10 17.39
C GLN A 173 26.87 6.15 16.28
N ILE A 174 26.37 7.37 16.49
CA ILE A 174 26.52 8.47 15.53
C ILE A 174 28.00 8.83 15.38
N THR A 175 28.74 8.99 16.48
CA THR A 175 30.18 9.29 16.45
C THR A 175 30.97 8.22 15.72
N GLU A 176 30.64 6.94 15.89
CA GLU A 176 31.29 5.87 15.15
C GLU A 176 30.95 5.94 13.65
N ARG A 177 29.67 6.13 13.32
CA ARG A 177 29.21 6.26 11.93
C ARG A 177 29.87 7.44 11.22
N MET A 178 30.07 8.58 11.90
CA MET A 178 30.74 9.77 11.37
C MET A 178 32.15 9.48 10.85
N LYS A 179 32.91 8.57 11.46
CA LYS A 179 34.26 8.19 10.99
C LYS A 179 34.25 7.53 9.62
N THR A 180 33.14 6.86 9.28
CA THR A 180 32.96 6.13 8.02
C THR A 180 32.01 6.83 7.05
N ALA A 181 31.49 8.01 7.42
CA ALA A 181 30.52 8.73 6.60
C ALA A 181 31.15 9.36 5.35
N GLY A 182 32.49 9.42 5.29
CA GLY A 182 33.27 9.97 4.18
C GLY A 182 32.98 11.45 4.00
N LEU A 183 33.17 12.22 5.08
CA LEU A 183 32.95 13.68 5.14
C LEU A 183 34.26 14.46 5.15
N GLU A 184 35.40 13.76 5.21
CA GLU A 184 36.73 14.34 5.21
C GLU A 184 37.08 14.93 3.84
N ASN A 185 37.47 16.21 3.81
CA ASN A 185 37.97 16.91 2.61
C ASN A 185 37.02 16.89 1.40
N ILE A 186 35.71 16.77 1.63
CA ILE A 186 34.71 16.87 0.57
C ILE A 186 34.16 18.29 0.46
N SER A 187 33.73 18.65 -0.74
CA SER A 187 33.03 19.89 -1.00
C SER A 187 31.65 19.91 -0.32
N PRO A 188 31.09 21.09 0.00
CA PRO A 188 29.72 21.20 0.48
C PRO A 188 28.70 20.52 -0.43
N GLN A 189 28.87 20.63 -1.76
CA GLN A 189 28.03 20.00 -2.77
C GLN A 189 28.01 18.47 -2.63
N GLU A 190 29.18 17.86 -2.46
CA GLU A 190 29.28 16.41 -2.24
C GLU A 190 28.66 16.00 -0.91
N ALA A 191 28.82 16.81 0.13
CA ALA A 191 28.23 16.55 1.45
C ALA A 191 26.70 16.56 1.40
N VAL A 192 26.07 17.52 0.69
CA VAL A 192 24.61 17.54 0.55
C VAL A 192 24.12 16.37 -0.29
N LEU A 193 24.82 15.99 -1.36
CA LEU A 193 24.43 14.82 -2.16
C LEU A 193 24.52 13.50 -1.37
N LYS A 194 25.52 13.37 -0.48
CA LYS A 194 25.58 12.27 0.49
C LYS A 194 24.39 12.27 1.45
N LEU A 195 23.98 13.44 1.95
CA LEU A 195 22.78 13.57 2.78
C LEU A 195 21.52 13.09 2.03
N ILE A 196 21.34 13.52 0.77
CA ILE A 196 20.21 13.08 -0.06
C ILE A 196 20.23 11.56 -0.26
N SER A 197 21.40 10.96 -0.49
CA SER A 197 21.53 9.49 -0.62
C SER A 197 21.11 8.77 0.66
N ALA A 198 21.61 9.21 1.82
CA ALA A 198 21.26 8.63 3.11
C ALA A 198 19.74 8.70 3.39
N LEU A 199 19.11 9.84 3.08
CA LEU A 199 17.67 10.03 3.21
C LEU A 199 16.86 9.11 2.28
N ARG A 200 17.34 8.86 1.05
CA ARG A 200 16.70 7.94 0.08
C ARG A 200 16.87 6.47 0.42
N GLU A 201 17.93 6.14 1.14
CA GLU A 201 18.19 4.81 1.70
C GLU A 201 17.46 4.60 3.03
N LYS A 202 16.85 5.66 3.58
CA LYS A 202 16.25 5.69 4.91
C LYS A 202 17.24 5.30 6.02
N ASP A 203 18.52 5.62 5.83
CA ASP A 203 19.57 5.36 6.80
C ASP A 203 19.64 6.52 7.81
N LEU A 204 18.91 6.35 8.91
CA LEU A 204 18.81 7.34 9.98
C LEU A 204 20.17 7.66 10.62
N LEU A 205 20.99 6.66 10.92
CA LEU A 205 22.29 6.85 11.57
C LEU A 205 23.27 7.57 10.64
N GLN A 206 23.28 7.21 9.35
CA GLN A 206 24.07 7.92 8.36
C GLN A 206 23.60 9.37 8.20
N THR A 207 22.29 9.61 8.18
CA THR A 207 21.73 10.97 8.11
C THR A 207 22.17 11.81 9.30
N LEU A 208 22.03 11.29 10.53
CA LEU A 208 22.45 11.98 11.76
C LEU A 208 23.96 12.25 11.81
N ALA A 209 24.77 11.34 11.25
CA ALA A 209 26.21 11.53 11.13
C ALA A 209 26.54 12.67 10.15
N ILE A 210 25.88 12.74 8.99
CA ILE A 210 26.10 13.78 7.96
C ILE A 210 25.62 15.15 8.44
N THR A 211 24.55 15.21 9.25
CA THR A 211 24.10 16.47 9.88
C THR A 211 24.99 16.93 11.03
N GLY A 212 26.00 16.13 11.42
CA GLY A 212 26.89 16.45 12.52
C GLY A 212 26.15 16.50 13.87
N ALA A 213 25.09 15.71 14.04
CA ALA A 213 24.23 15.73 15.23
C ALA A 213 24.98 15.38 16.54
N ALA A 214 26.14 14.74 16.44
CA ALA A 214 27.02 14.42 17.56
C ALA A 214 28.22 15.39 17.71
N THR A 215 28.27 16.48 16.94
CA THR A 215 29.36 17.46 17.02
C THR A 215 29.07 18.55 18.05
N PRO A 216 30.11 19.16 18.68
CA PRO A 216 29.92 20.32 19.55
C PRO A 216 29.35 21.56 18.85
N LYS A 217 29.45 21.62 17.52
CA LYS A 217 28.93 22.71 16.68
C LYS A 217 27.51 22.46 16.18
N ALA A 218 26.84 21.40 16.61
CA ALA A 218 25.46 21.13 16.23
C ALA A 218 24.55 22.31 16.65
N GLU A 219 23.81 22.86 15.68
CA GLU A 219 22.91 24.00 15.92
C GLU A 219 21.68 23.61 16.74
N GLU A 220 21.27 22.33 16.66
CA GLU A 220 20.06 21.81 17.29
C GLU A 220 20.36 20.66 18.26
N PRO A 221 19.56 20.51 19.33
CA PRO A 221 19.63 19.34 20.18
C PRO A 221 19.44 18.05 19.39
N LEU A 222 20.16 16.98 19.77
CA LEU A 222 20.06 15.67 19.13
C LEU A 222 18.61 15.18 19.03
N ILE A 223 17.83 15.35 20.10
CA ILE A 223 16.44 14.88 20.14
C ILE A 223 15.56 15.57 19.09
N SER A 224 15.77 16.87 18.84
CA SER A 224 15.03 17.61 17.83
C SER A 224 15.43 17.16 16.42
N THR A 225 16.73 16.98 16.17
CA THR A 225 17.23 16.51 14.87
C THR A 225 16.72 15.09 14.57
N LEU A 226 16.73 14.21 15.58
CA LEU A 226 16.18 12.86 15.50
C LEU A 226 14.69 12.89 15.16
N ASP A 227 13.89 13.68 15.90
CA ASP A 227 12.44 13.80 15.68
C ASP A 227 12.13 14.27 14.25
N TYR A 228 12.83 15.30 13.77
CA TYR A 228 12.64 15.82 12.42
C TYR A 228 12.92 14.76 11.36
N ILE A 229 14.04 14.03 11.47
CA ILE A 229 14.42 13.03 10.47
C ILE A 229 13.48 11.82 10.54
N ALA A 230 13.19 11.31 11.73
CA ALA A 230 12.32 10.14 11.90
C ALA A 230 10.91 10.40 11.32
N ARG A 231 10.24 11.45 11.79
CA ARG A 231 8.89 11.85 11.31
C ARG A 231 8.91 12.27 9.84
N GLY A 232 10.02 12.82 9.39
CA GLY A 232 10.24 13.19 8.00
C GLY A 232 10.29 12.00 7.05
N LEU A 233 11.03 10.95 7.41
CA LEU A 233 11.18 9.73 6.62
C LEU A 233 9.90 8.89 6.50
N GLU A 234 8.93 9.14 7.39
CA GLU A 234 7.58 8.55 7.34
C GLU A 234 6.65 9.27 6.35
N GLN A 235 6.99 10.48 5.89
CA GLN A 235 6.14 11.24 4.98
C GLN A 235 6.09 10.59 3.59
N THR A 236 4.89 10.20 3.17
CA THR A 236 4.65 9.54 1.87
C THR A 236 3.92 10.41 0.85
N ASP A 237 3.38 11.57 1.27
CA ASP A 237 2.68 12.50 0.37
C ASP A 237 3.64 13.07 -0.69
N PRO A 238 3.38 12.86 -1.99
CA PRO A 238 4.19 13.42 -3.08
C PRO A 238 4.34 14.95 -3.08
N SER A 239 3.48 15.67 -2.37
CA SER A 239 3.54 17.12 -2.22
C SER A 239 4.46 17.59 -1.07
N SER A 240 4.86 16.69 -0.17
CA SER A 240 5.68 16.99 1.00
C SER A 240 7.14 17.30 0.61
N TYR A 241 7.75 18.27 1.29
CA TYR A 241 9.19 18.56 1.19
C TYR A 241 10.04 17.33 1.49
N TRP A 242 9.60 16.50 2.45
CA TRP A 242 10.30 15.27 2.79
C TRP A 242 10.26 14.24 1.67
N PHE A 243 9.11 14.04 1.02
CA PHE A 243 8.99 13.13 -0.11
C PHE A 243 9.89 13.56 -1.28
N MET A 244 9.98 14.85 -1.57
CA MET A 244 10.84 15.35 -2.64
C MET A 244 12.32 14.99 -2.42
N VAL A 245 12.75 14.99 -1.17
CA VAL A 245 14.12 14.67 -0.80
C VAL A 245 14.36 13.15 -0.75
N SER A 246 13.45 12.41 -0.12
CA SER A 246 13.61 10.98 0.16
C SER A 246 13.21 10.06 -1.00
N SER A 247 12.48 10.55 -1.99
CA SER A 247 12.05 9.73 -3.14
C SER A 247 13.15 9.57 -4.18
N ARG A 248 13.42 8.31 -4.57
CA ARG A 248 14.35 7.95 -5.67
C ARG A 248 13.82 8.34 -7.06
N SER A 249 12.54 8.66 -7.18
CA SER A 249 11.94 9.13 -8.43
C SER A 249 12.14 10.62 -8.67
N VAL A 250 12.65 11.37 -7.70
CA VAL A 250 12.89 12.82 -7.81
C VAL A 250 14.34 13.07 -8.21
N ILE A 251 14.59 14.03 -9.09
CA ILE A 251 15.94 14.40 -9.53
C ILE A 251 16.43 15.57 -8.68
N PRO A 252 17.52 15.41 -7.90
CA PRO A 252 18.17 16.51 -7.20
C PRO A 252 19.23 17.13 -8.12
N GLU A 253 19.32 18.45 -8.15
CA GLU A 253 20.30 19.19 -8.95
C GLU A 253 20.89 20.35 -8.14
N VAL A 254 22.22 20.49 -8.15
CA VAL A 254 22.89 21.57 -7.41
C VAL A 254 22.76 22.86 -8.21
N MET A 255 21.96 23.80 -7.69
CA MET A 255 21.61 25.02 -8.42
C MET A 255 22.55 26.18 -8.08
N LYS A 256 23.01 26.26 -6.83
CA LYS A 256 23.85 27.35 -6.34
C LYS A 256 24.52 26.97 -5.03
N VAL A 257 25.76 27.42 -4.84
CA VAL A 257 26.43 27.45 -3.53
C VAL A 257 26.55 28.90 -3.10
N ASP A 258 26.05 29.21 -1.91
CA ASP A 258 26.12 30.52 -1.29
C ASP A 258 27.15 30.47 -0.16
N GLU A 259 28.41 30.78 -0.48
CA GLU A 259 29.53 30.73 0.47
C GLU A 259 29.38 31.75 1.61
N ILE A 260 28.68 32.87 1.35
CA ILE A 260 28.46 33.93 2.34
C ILE A 260 27.49 33.43 3.41
N LYS A 261 26.40 32.80 3.00
CA LYS A 261 25.40 32.24 3.93
C LYS A 261 25.74 30.83 4.40
N LYS A 262 26.77 30.21 3.80
CA LYS A 262 27.12 28.80 3.96
C LYS A 262 25.94 27.88 3.72
N GLU A 263 25.29 28.05 2.57
CA GLU A 263 24.11 27.27 2.17
C GLU A 263 24.25 26.75 0.74
N ILE A 264 23.64 25.59 0.46
CA ILE A 264 23.54 25.04 -0.88
C ILE A 264 22.07 25.04 -1.30
N ALA A 265 21.77 25.69 -2.42
CA ALA A 265 20.46 25.61 -3.05
C ALA A 265 20.42 24.37 -3.95
N LEU A 266 19.59 23.40 -3.58
CA LEU A 266 19.36 22.17 -4.31
C LEU A 266 17.95 22.21 -4.92
N GLY A 267 17.87 22.03 -6.23
CA GLY A 267 16.63 21.93 -6.96
C GLY A 267 16.15 20.50 -7.04
N PHE A 268 14.85 20.29 -6.89
CA PHE A 268 14.21 18.99 -6.92
C PHE A 268 13.16 18.97 -8.02
N TRP A 269 13.36 18.10 -9.01
CA TRP A 269 12.38 17.86 -10.07
C TRP A 269 11.58 16.59 -9.79
N ASN A 270 10.29 16.74 -9.50
CA ASN A 270 9.37 15.65 -9.18
C ASN A 270 8.50 15.29 -10.39
N PRO A 271 8.75 14.15 -11.07
CA PRO A 271 7.95 13.71 -12.20
C PRO A 271 6.55 13.20 -11.83
N ILE A 272 6.28 12.92 -10.55
CA ILE A 272 5.06 12.28 -10.07
C ILE A 272 4.11 13.30 -9.42
N GLY A 273 4.65 14.35 -8.80
CA GLY A 273 3.89 15.36 -8.07
C GLY A 273 3.21 16.41 -8.96
N LYS A 274 2.16 17.06 -8.43
CA LYS A 274 1.53 18.24 -9.06
C LYS A 274 2.48 19.44 -9.14
N THR A 275 3.39 19.53 -8.18
CA THR A 275 4.46 20.53 -8.18
C THR A 275 5.72 19.89 -8.75
N GLU A 276 6.09 20.30 -9.95
CA GLU A 276 7.19 19.67 -10.69
C GLU A 276 8.58 20.10 -10.19
N ALA A 277 8.73 21.33 -9.72
CA ALA A 277 10.03 21.90 -9.33
C ALA A 277 9.95 22.61 -7.98
N ARG A 278 10.97 22.40 -7.14
CA ARG A 278 11.16 23.10 -5.85
C ARG A 278 12.63 23.33 -5.58
N ILE A 279 12.95 24.41 -4.89
CA ILE A 279 14.31 24.68 -4.39
C ILE A 279 14.30 24.57 -2.87
N LEU A 280 15.26 23.82 -2.32
CA LEU A 280 15.53 23.76 -0.89
C LEU A 280 16.95 24.22 -0.62
N TYR A 281 17.12 24.94 0.49
CA TYR A 281 18.41 25.45 0.93
C TYR A 281 18.89 24.60 2.11
N PHE A 282 20.11 24.08 1.99
CA PHE A 282 20.76 23.23 2.99
C PHE A 282 21.96 23.98 3.56
N PRO A 283 21.89 24.45 4.82
CA PRO A 283 23.04 25.03 5.49
C PRO A 283 24.14 23.99 5.68
N TYR A 284 25.40 24.42 5.57
CA TYR A 284 26.55 23.57 5.84
C TYR A 284 27.53 24.25 6.78
N PHE A 285 28.33 23.45 7.48
CA PHE A 285 29.38 23.94 8.35
C PHE A 285 30.56 22.97 8.38
N GLU A 286 31.72 23.49 8.76
CA GLU A 286 32.96 22.72 8.85
C GLU A 286 33.40 22.56 10.31
N SER A 287 33.75 21.33 10.67
CA SER A 287 34.36 20.99 11.96
C SER A 287 35.36 19.86 11.78
N ASP A 288 36.55 20.02 12.36
CA ASP A 288 37.57 18.96 12.43
C ASP A 288 37.92 18.33 11.06
N GLY A 289 38.03 19.18 10.03
CA GLY A 289 38.34 18.75 8.65
C GLY A 289 37.20 18.04 7.92
N ARG A 290 35.98 18.08 8.46
CA ARG A 290 34.78 17.49 7.87
C ARG A 290 33.73 18.55 7.53
N THR A 291 33.01 18.31 6.44
CA THR A 291 31.90 19.15 5.98
C THR A 291 30.57 18.50 6.35
N PHE A 292 29.77 19.16 7.20
CA PHE A 292 28.46 18.70 7.65
C PHE A 292 27.34 19.51 7.02
N VAL A 293 26.15 18.91 6.87
CA VAL A 293 25.00 19.56 6.22
C VAL A 293 23.74 19.41 7.06
N ASN A 294 23.14 20.54 7.42
CA ASN A 294 21.88 20.57 8.16
C ASN A 294 20.68 20.36 7.24
N ILE A 295 19.62 19.73 7.77
CA ILE A 295 18.35 19.59 7.05
C ILE A 295 17.74 20.98 6.76
N SER A 296 17.12 21.11 5.59
CA SER A 296 16.53 22.38 5.16
C SER A 296 15.43 22.86 6.12
N GLN A 297 15.38 24.18 6.37
CA GLN A 297 14.37 24.77 7.23
C GLN A 297 12.94 24.50 6.75
N LEU A 298 12.73 24.45 5.42
CA LEU A 298 11.42 24.13 4.84
C LEU A 298 10.99 22.68 5.14
N MET A 299 11.94 21.75 5.29
CA MET A 299 11.64 20.38 5.73
C MET A 299 11.20 20.33 7.19
N LYS A 300 11.83 21.14 8.07
CA LYS A 300 11.40 21.26 9.48
C LYS A 300 10.00 21.86 9.58
N ILE A 301 9.74 22.94 8.83
CA ILE A 301 8.42 23.60 8.77
C ILE A 301 7.34 22.64 8.25
N ALA A 302 7.71 21.71 7.36
CA ALA A 302 6.80 20.68 6.88
C ALA A 302 6.25 19.80 8.01
N LEU A 303 6.90 19.71 9.17
CA LEU A 303 6.46 18.86 10.28
C LEU A 303 5.62 19.61 11.32
N LEU A 304 5.41 20.91 11.15
CA LEU A 304 4.55 21.73 12.01
C LEU A 304 3.07 21.48 11.69
N ARG A 305 2.20 21.79 12.66
CA ARG A 305 0.74 21.79 12.49
C ARG A 305 0.33 22.79 11.40
N GLU A 306 -0.76 22.50 10.68
CA GLU A 306 -1.19 23.26 9.49
C GLU A 306 -1.36 24.77 9.75
N ASP A 307 -1.90 25.14 10.91
CA ASP A 307 -2.12 26.52 11.36
C ASP A 307 -0.82 27.31 11.55
N GLN A 308 0.28 26.62 11.89
CA GLN A 308 1.61 27.19 12.08
C GLN A 308 2.44 27.18 10.79
N ARG A 309 2.18 26.20 9.91
CA ARG A 309 2.94 25.94 8.68
C ARG A 309 2.91 27.12 7.71
N TRP A 310 1.73 27.69 7.45
CA TRP A 310 1.58 28.78 6.48
C TRP A 310 2.39 30.02 6.88
N ARG A 311 2.31 30.45 8.15
CA ARG A 311 2.99 31.65 8.65
C ARG A 311 4.52 31.53 8.58
N GLN A 312 5.04 30.35 8.90
CA GLN A 312 6.48 30.10 8.88
C GLN A 312 7.00 29.91 7.45
N HIS A 313 6.25 29.24 6.57
CA HIS A 313 6.66 29.03 5.19
C HIS A 313 6.96 30.36 4.46
N TRP A 314 6.12 31.38 4.62
CA TRP A 314 6.34 32.69 3.98
C TRP A 314 7.57 33.44 4.48
N ARG A 315 7.97 33.27 5.75
CA ARG A 315 9.15 33.92 6.32
C ARG A 315 10.46 33.37 5.77
N HIS A 316 10.45 32.12 5.33
CA HIS A 316 11.64 31.42 4.86
C HIS A 316 11.72 31.32 3.33
N ARG A 317 10.78 31.94 2.61
CA ARG A 317 10.82 32.03 1.16
C ARG A 317 11.95 32.95 0.70
N ARG A 318 12.74 32.51 -0.28
CA ARG A 318 13.86 33.28 -0.82
C ARG A 318 13.48 33.94 -2.14
N GLY A 319 13.99 35.14 -2.37
CA GLY A 319 13.69 35.92 -3.58
C GLY A 319 14.20 35.29 -4.88
N ASP A 320 15.23 34.44 -4.80
CA ASP A 320 15.83 33.77 -5.95
C ASP A 320 15.19 32.41 -6.31
N GLU A 321 14.30 31.86 -5.47
CA GLU A 321 13.66 30.55 -5.69
C GLU A 321 13.02 30.44 -7.07
N THR A 322 12.13 31.37 -7.43
CA THR A 322 11.41 31.33 -8.72
C THR A 322 12.38 31.38 -9.92
N ALA A 323 13.48 32.10 -9.80
CA ALA A 323 14.49 32.18 -10.87
C ALA A 323 15.28 30.87 -10.99
N LEU A 324 15.62 30.24 -9.86
CA LEU A 324 16.29 28.95 -9.83
C LEU A 324 15.35 27.81 -10.31
N GLU A 325 14.07 27.81 -9.92
CA GLU A 325 13.07 26.85 -10.40
C GLU A 325 12.93 26.87 -11.92
N LYS A 326 13.02 28.05 -12.54
CA LYS A 326 13.01 28.20 -14.01
C LYS A 326 14.25 27.64 -14.69
N LYS A 327 15.42 27.73 -14.04
CA LYS A 327 16.70 27.23 -14.57
C LYS A 327 16.91 25.73 -14.34
N LEU A 328 16.18 25.13 -13.40
CA LEU A 328 16.33 23.72 -13.02
C LEU A 328 16.27 22.74 -14.22
N PRO A 329 15.30 22.85 -15.16
CA PRO A 329 15.31 21.99 -16.35
C PRO A 329 16.58 22.10 -17.17
N ALA A 330 17.13 23.31 -17.35
CA ALA A 330 18.37 23.50 -18.10
C ALA A 330 19.55 22.81 -17.40
N ALA A 331 19.70 23.02 -16.10
CA ALA A 331 20.76 22.39 -15.29
C ALA A 331 20.70 20.86 -15.33
N ILE A 332 19.48 20.29 -15.25
CA ILE A 332 19.28 18.84 -15.35
C ILE A 332 19.79 18.31 -16.70
N PHE A 333 19.50 18.99 -17.81
CA PHE A 333 19.96 18.57 -19.14
C PHE A 333 21.48 18.72 -19.29
N GLU A 334 22.08 19.78 -18.76
CA GLU A 334 23.53 20.01 -18.80
C GLU A 334 24.30 18.94 -18.04
N ASN A 335 23.80 18.53 -16.86
CA ASN A 335 24.45 17.55 -16.01
C ASN A 335 24.13 16.09 -16.36
N ASN A 336 23.24 15.85 -17.33
CA ASN A 336 22.86 14.52 -17.81
C ASN A 336 23.05 14.43 -19.34
N PRO A 337 24.31 14.34 -19.82
CA PRO A 337 24.60 14.34 -21.26
C PRO A 337 23.94 13.16 -21.96
N THR A 338 23.48 13.39 -23.19
CA THR A 338 22.74 12.39 -23.97
C THR A 338 23.57 11.14 -24.26
N LYS A 339 22.90 9.99 -24.19
CA LYS A 339 23.42 8.64 -24.41
C LYS A 339 22.35 7.80 -25.11
N GLY A 340 22.36 7.84 -26.45
CA GLY A 340 21.52 6.97 -27.27
C GLY A 340 22.05 5.53 -27.34
N ALA A 341 21.24 4.60 -27.81
CA ALA A 341 21.64 3.21 -28.07
C ALA A 341 21.93 2.97 -29.56
N ALA A 342 22.68 1.92 -29.90
CA ALA A 342 22.89 1.54 -31.30
C ALA A 342 21.61 0.95 -31.92
N GLU A 343 20.85 0.20 -31.13
CA GLU A 343 19.60 -0.44 -31.56
C GLU A 343 18.44 -0.06 -30.65
N SER A 344 17.23 0.06 -31.21
CA SER A 344 16.02 0.40 -30.42
C SER A 344 15.69 -0.68 -29.38
N ALA A 345 16.02 -1.95 -29.65
CA ALA A 345 15.79 -3.05 -28.72
C ALA A 345 16.66 -2.90 -27.45
N GLN A 346 17.94 -2.54 -27.62
CA GLN A 346 18.86 -2.26 -26.49
C GLN A 346 18.39 -1.07 -25.65
N LEU A 347 17.86 -0.02 -26.31
CA LEU A 347 17.29 1.12 -25.60
C LEU A 347 16.07 0.71 -24.75
N MET A 348 15.18 -0.12 -25.32
CA MET A 348 14.00 -0.61 -24.60
C MET A 348 14.39 -1.50 -23.41
N GLU A 349 15.38 -2.38 -23.56
CA GLU A 349 15.92 -3.18 -22.47
C GLU A 349 16.43 -2.29 -21.33
N ALA A 350 17.17 -1.22 -21.65
CA ALA A 350 17.65 -0.27 -20.66
C ALA A 350 16.49 0.44 -19.91
N VAL A 351 15.44 0.85 -20.62
CA VAL A 351 14.23 1.45 -20.00
C VAL A 351 13.56 0.48 -19.02
N LEU A 352 13.42 -0.80 -19.40
CA LEU A 352 12.82 -1.82 -18.53
C LEU A 352 13.68 -2.12 -17.30
N ASN A 353 15.01 -2.16 -17.46
CA ASN A 353 15.94 -2.35 -16.34
C ASN A 353 15.84 -1.19 -15.33
N HIS A 354 15.72 0.05 -15.80
CA HIS A 354 15.54 1.20 -14.90
C HIS A 354 14.18 1.22 -14.22
N LYS A 355 13.10 0.75 -14.88
CA LYS A 355 11.79 0.52 -14.24
C LYS A 355 11.94 -0.38 -13.02
N GLN A 356 12.71 -1.47 -13.13
CA GLN A 356 12.93 -2.41 -12.02
C GLN A 356 13.73 -1.77 -10.87
N SER A 357 14.71 -0.91 -11.16
CA SER A 357 15.48 -0.20 -10.13
C SER A 357 14.75 1.01 -9.53
N GLY A 358 13.66 1.47 -10.15
CA GLY A 358 12.87 2.62 -9.70
C GLY A 358 13.59 3.97 -9.86
N THR A 359 14.55 4.08 -10.78
CA THR A 359 15.45 5.25 -10.89
C THR A 359 15.10 6.13 -12.09
N PHE A 360 14.23 7.12 -11.89
CA PHE A 360 13.78 8.02 -12.96
C PHE A 360 14.91 8.79 -13.64
N SER A 361 15.92 9.25 -12.88
CA SER A 361 17.01 10.09 -13.41
C SER A 361 17.81 9.41 -14.54
N GLN A 362 17.83 8.08 -14.56
CA GLN A 362 18.54 7.30 -15.59
C GLN A 362 17.87 7.37 -16.96
N LEU A 363 16.62 7.84 -17.05
CA LEU A 363 15.95 8.04 -18.33
C LEU A 363 16.32 9.37 -19.00
N ILE A 364 16.87 10.34 -18.26
CA ILE A 364 17.21 11.66 -18.82
C ILE A 364 18.31 11.57 -19.88
N PRO A 365 19.44 10.86 -19.65
CA PRO A 365 20.45 10.69 -20.68
C PRO A 365 19.91 10.01 -21.94
N MET A 366 18.81 9.26 -21.87
CA MET A 366 18.24 8.59 -23.05
C MET A 366 17.51 9.55 -23.99
N LEU A 367 17.24 10.79 -23.58
CA LEU A 367 16.63 11.82 -24.42
C LEU A 367 17.63 12.35 -25.46
N PRO A 368 17.18 12.79 -26.65
CA PRO A 368 18.05 13.40 -27.66
C PRO A 368 18.35 14.87 -27.34
N SER A 369 18.98 15.16 -26.20
CA SER A 369 19.20 16.53 -25.71
C SER A 369 20.08 17.41 -26.61
N GLY A 370 20.79 16.82 -27.57
CA GLY A 370 21.57 17.54 -28.58
C GLY A 370 20.76 18.05 -29.78
N ASP A 371 19.45 17.77 -29.87
CA ASP A 371 18.59 18.28 -30.92
C ASP A 371 18.24 19.77 -30.71
N PRO A 372 18.18 20.61 -31.77
CA PRO A 372 17.84 22.02 -31.67
C PRO A 372 16.52 22.32 -30.93
N TYR A 373 15.58 21.38 -30.90
CA TYR A 373 14.36 21.48 -30.11
C TYR A 373 14.64 21.74 -28.62
N PHE A 374 15.74 21.22 -28.08
CA PHE A 374 16.11 21.35 -26.67
C PHE A 374 16.93 22.61 -26.36
N GLU A 375 17.19 23.50 -27.32
CA GLU A 375 17.85 24.78 -27.03
C GLU A 375 16.98 25.72 -26.19
N GLN A 376 15.66 25.53 -26.20
CA GLN A 376 14.69 26.35 -25.45
C GLN A 376 14.35 25.71 -24.08
N ASP A 377 14.47 26.47 -22.99
CA ASP A 377 14.21 25.98 -21.63
C ASP A 377 12.76 25.49 -21.42
N ASP A 378 11.77 26.13 -22.03
CA ASP A 378 10.37 25.69 -21.97
C ASP A 378 10.17 24.30 -22.61
N ARG A 379 10.98 23.97 -23.62
CA ARG A 379 10.97 22.66 -24.30
C ARG A 379 11.62 21.57 -23.45
N LYS A 380 12.72 21.90 -22.75
CA LYS A 380 13.33 21.03 -21.74
C LYS A 380 12.33 20.72 -20.63
N LYS A 381 11.69 21.76 -20.08
CA LYS A 381 10.68 21.62 -19.01
C LYS A 381 9.53 20.72 -19.42
N SER A 382 8.86 21.03 -20.54
CA SER A 382 7.73 20.24 -21.03
C SER A 382 8.10 18.79 -21.34
N THR A 383 9.33 18.54 -21.82
CA THR A 383 9.82 17.18 -22.06
C THR A 383 10.06 16.40 -20.76
N LEU A 384 10.62 17.02 -19.71
CA LEU A 384 10.75 16.37 -18.41
C LEU A 384 9.38 16.02 -17.80
N SER A 385 8.39 16.89 -17.97
CA SER A 385 7.00 16.62 -17.54
C SER A 385 6.41 15.43 -18.30
N ALA A 386 6.57 15.39 -19.63
CA ALA A 386 6.08 14.30 -20.47
C ALA A 386 6.78 12.97 -20.15
N LEU A 387 8.11 13.00 -19.96
CA LEU A 387 8.89 11.85 -19.53
C LEU A 387 8.46 11.36 -18.14
N GLY A 388 8.16 12.28 -17.22
CA GLY A 388 7.64 11.98 -15.90
C GLY A 388 6.27 11.30 -15.94
N ASN A 389 5.37 11.73 -16.83
CA ASN A 389 4.09 11.08 -17.05
C ASN A 389 4.25 9.65 -17.61
N LEU A 390 5.15 9.46 -18.58
CA LEU A 390 5.49 8.12 -19.08
C LEU A 390 6.00 7.23 -17.95
N TRP A 391 6.93 7.73 -17.13
CA TRP A 391 7.46 7.00 -15.98
C TRP A 391 6.38 6.62 -14.97
N ARG A 392 5.49 7.57 -14.62
CA ARG A 392 4.39 7.32 -13.69
C ARG A 392 3.50 6.18 -14.18
N ARG A 393 3.10 6.20 -15.46
CA ARG A 393 2.29 5.13 -16.07
C ARG A 393 3.01 3.79 -16.03
N LEU A 394 4.32 3.77 -16.28
CA LEU A 394 5.11 2.54 -16.15
C LEU A 394 5.11 2.03 -14.71
N MET A 395 5.27 2.90 -13.71
CA MET A 395 5.33 2.52 -12.30
C MET A 395 3.98 2.11 -11.70
N GLU A 396 2.86 2.64 -12.22
CA GLU A 396 1.49 2.22 -11.84
C GLU A 396 1.18 0.77 -12.24
N MET A 397 1.95 0.23 -13.19
CA MET A 397 1.79 -1.15 -13.65
C MET A 397 2.58 -2.14 -12.78
N ASP A 398 1.84 -2.95 -12.03
CA ASP A 398 2.36 -4.07 -11.26
C ASP A 398 3.00 -5.12 -12.20
N GLY A 399 4.27 -5.47 -11.95
CA GLY A 399 5.00 -6.50 -12.70
C GLY A 399 5.74 -6.01 -13.95
N ASN A 400 6.35 -6.96 -14.66
CA ASN A 400 6.93 -6.74 -15.99
C ASN A 400 5.82 -6.77 -17.05
N PRO A 401 5.98 -6.08 -18.20
CA PRO A 401 5.04 -6.19 -19.29
C PRO A 401 4.86 -7.67 -19.66
N MET A 402 3.60 -8.08 -19.82
CA MET A 402 3.26 -9.47 -20.06
C MET A 402 3.77 -9.98 -21.41
N ARG A 403 3.90 -9.08 -22.39
CA ARG A 403 4.35 -9.36 -23.76
C ARG A 403 5.00 -8.14 -24.38
N GLU A 404 6.17 -8.31 -24.98
CA GLU A 404 6.70 -7.38 -25.97
C GLU A 404 6.06 -7.71 -27.32
N LEU A 405 5.32 -6.78 -27.95
CA LEU A 405 4.79 -7.00 -29.30
C LEU A 405 5.86 -6.80 -30.40
N GLY A 406 7.14 -6.91 -30.03
CA GLY A 406 8.27 -6.44 -30.82
C GLY A 406 8.31 -4.91 -30.92
N VAL A 407 9.49 -4.36 -31.20
CA VAL A 407 9.62 -2.94 -31.51
C VAL A 407 9.18 -2.72 -32.95
N LEU A 408 8.12 -1.92 -33.15
CA LEU A 408 7.65 -1.54 -34.48
C LEU A 408 8.52 -0.39 -34.99
N GLN A 409 9.22 -0.58 -36.11
CA GLN A 409 10.07 0.46 -36.70
C GLN A 409 9.52 0.91 -38.05
N GLU A 410 9.63 2.21 -38.32
CA GLU A 410 9.33 2.83 -39.62
C GLU A 410 10.22 4.06 -39.78
N LYS A 411 11.15 4.02 -40.75
CA LYS A 411 12.17 5.06 -40.95
C LYS A 411 12.98 5.31 -39.66
N ASP A 412 13.02 6.58 -39.21
CA ASP A 412 13.73 7.04 -38.03
C ASP A 412 12.87 7.01 -36.76
N LEU A 413 11.70 6.38 -36.80
CA LEU A 413 10.83 6.23 -35.63
C LEU A 413 10.64 4.76 -35.27
N ALA A 414 10.58 4.52 -33.97
CA ALA A 414 10.25 3.23 -33.41
C ALA A 414 9.23 3.38 -32.28
N LEU A 415 8.34 2.40 -32.19
CA LEU A 415 7.30 2.29 -31.18
C LEU A 415 7.42 0.92 -30.51
N ALA A 416 7.73 0.92 -29.23
CA ALA A 416 7.69 -0.27 -28.39
C ALA A 416 6.39 -0.28 -27.56
N PRO A 417 5.41 -1.12 -27.92
CA PRO A 417 4.18 -1.28 -27.14
C PRO A 417 4.39 -2.27 -25.98
N LEU A 418 4.17 -1.79 -24.76
CA LEU A 418 4.26 -2.58 -23.54
C LEU A 418 2.84 -2.92 -23.06
N GLN A 419 2.46 -4.19 -23.11
CA GLN A 419 1.15 -4.65 -22.64
C GLN A 419 1.19 -5.10 -21.17
N PHE A 420 0.27 -4.57 -20.38
CA PHE A 420 0.07 -4.94 -18.97
C PHE A 420 -1.37 -5.36 -18.74
N ALA A 421 -1.60 -6.37 -17.91
CA ALA A 421 -2.96 -6.70 -17.47
C ALA A 421 -3.50 -5.62 -16.53
N LYS A 422 -4.75 -5.19 -16.73
CA LYS A 422 -5.39 -4.28 -15.79
C LYS A 422 -5.68 -5.00 -14.47
N SER A 423 -5.17 -4.45 -13.37
CA SER A 423 -5.32 -5.02 -12.02
C SER A 423 -6.80 -5.22 -11.61
N ASN A 424 -7.67 -4.30 -12.01
CA ASN A 424 -9.10 -4.25 -11.69
C ASN A 424 -10.04 -4.81 -12.77
N ARG A 425 -9.52 -5.19 -13.95
CA ARG A 425 -10.30 -5.73 -15.07
C ARG A 425 -9.59 -6.92 -15.70
N PRO A 426 -9.78 -8.12 -15.11
CA PRO A 426 -9.15 -9.34 -15.62
C PRO A 426 -9.47 -9.55 -17.10
N GLY A 427 -8.45 -9.78 -17.92
CA GLY A 427 -8.59 -10.01 -19.36
C GLY A 427 -8.63 -8.73 -20.20
N GLU A 428 -8.68 -7.55 -19.58
CA GLU A 428 -8.32 -6.30 -20.24
C GLU A 428 -6.83 -6.05 -20.09
N PHE A 429 -6.23 -5.59 -21.18
CA PHE A 429 -4.86 -5.12 -21.21
C PHE A 429 -4.86 -3.60 -21.38
N GLU A 430 -3.90 -2.94 -20.77
CA GLU A 430 -3.51 -1.59 -21.14
C GLU A 430 -2.15 -1.64 -21.83
N THR A 431 -2.02 -0.83 -22.87
CA THR A 431 -0.78 -0.71 -23.64
C THR A 431 -0.16 0.65 -23.35
N ILE A 432 1.07 0.64 -22.85
CA ILE A 432 1.90 1.83 -22.74
C ILE A 432 2.79 1.89 -23.98
N LYS A 433 2.74 3.02 -24.68
CA LYS A 433 3.54 3.29 -25.87
C LYS A 433 4.86 3.92 -25.45
N VAL A 434 5.98 3.29 -25.78
CA VAL A 434 7.32 3.87 -25.60
C VAL A 434 7.85 4.23 -26.99
N TRP A 435 7.96 5.52 -27.24
CA TRP A 435 8.43 6.05 -28.52
C TRP A 435 9.93 6.27 -28.51
N MET A 436 10.55 6.04 -29.66
CA MET A 436 11.98 6.23 -29.88
C MET A 436 12.21 6.91 -31.22
N ILE A 437 13.25 7.74 -31.29
CA ILE A 437 13.67 8.45 -32.49
C ILE A 437 15.14 8.15 -32.81
N ARG A 438 15.45 7.97 -34.09
CA ARG A 438 16.81 7.80 -34.58
C ARG A 438 17.40 9.14 -34.99
N GLN A 439 18.55 9.48 -34.42
CA GLN A 439 19.33 10.67 -34.79
C GLN A 439 20.82 10.30 -34.79
N GLN A 440 21.58 10.77 -35.79
CA GLN A 440 23.03 10.51 -35.88
C GLN A 440 23.38 9.02 -35.69
N GLU A 441 22.63 8.12 -36.33
CA GLU A 441 22.79 6.66 -36.24
C GLU A 441 22.53 6.02 -34.86
N ARG A 442 21.97 6.77 -33.90
CA ARG A 442 21.62 6.26 -32.57
C ARG A 442 20.14 6.43 -32.27
N TRP A 443 19.59 5.56 -31.43
CA TRP A 443 18.21 5.61 -30.94
C TRP A 443 18.14 6.30 -29.58
N TYR A 444 17.13 7.15 -29.43
CA TYR A 444 16.85 7.91 -28.22
C TYR A 444 15.41 7.70 -27.78
N LEU A 445 15.19 7.72 -26.46
CA LEU A 445 13.86 7.70 -25.86
C LEU A 445 13.22 9.08 -26.09
N ILE A 446 11.94 9.11 -26.44
CA ILE A 446 11.23 10.38 -26.59
C ILE A 446 9.77 10.21 -26.14
N PRO A 447 9.23 11.09 -25.26
CA PRO A 447 7.80 11.06 -24.93
C PRO A 447 6.94 11.36 -26.16
N GLU A 448 5.74 10.77 -26.22
CA GLU A 448 4.82 10.91 -27.36
C GLU A 448 4.47 12.37 -27.64
N GLU A 449 4.18 13.15 -26.59
CA GLU A 449 3.83 14.57 -26.70
C GLU A 449 5.01 15.38 -27.24
N THR A 450 6.23 15.11 -26.75
CA THR A 450 7.45 15.76 -27.23
C THR A 450 7.73 15.39 -28.68
N LEU A 451 7.63 14.11 -29.04
CA LEU A 451 7.82 13.64 -30.41
C LEU A 451 6.82 14.28 -31.37
N ALA A 452 5.55 14.43 -30.97
CA ALA A 452 4.52 15.09 -31.78
C ALA A 452 4.79 16.59 -31.99
N MET A 453 5.44 17.25 -31.03
CA MET A 453 5.86 18.66 -31.16
C MET A 453 7.12 18.82 -32.01
N MET A 454 8.09 17.91 -31.87
CA MET A 454 9.32 17.88 -32.68
C MET A 454 9.07 17.47 -34.12
N SER A 455 8.07 16.61 -34.35
CA SER A 455 7.79 16.03 -35.66
C SER A 455 7.11 17.02 -36.60
N GLY A 456 7.70 17.21 -37.78
CA GLY A 456 7.02 17.78 -38.94
C GLY A 456 5.89 16.88 -39.46
N LYS A 457 5.27 17.28 -40.58
CA LYS A 457 4.13 16.56 -41.20
C LYS A 457 4.46 15.08 -41.49
N ASP A 458 5.69 14.80 -41.94
CA ASP A 458 6.14 13.46 -42.28
C ASP A 458 6.34 12.58 -41.04
N GLY A 459 6.86 13.15 -39.94
CA GLY A 459 7.00 12.46 -38.66
C GLY A 459 5.63 12.08 -38.09
N LYS A 460 4.67 13.01 -38.07
CA LYS A 460 3.28 12.73 -37.64
C LYS A 460 2.59 11.66 -38.49
N THR A 461 2.85 11.67 -39.80
CA THR A 461 2.35 10.62 -40.71
C THR A 461 2.96 9.26 -40.38
N THR A 462 4.25 9.22 -40.01
CA THR A 462 4.96 8.00 -39.62
C THR A 462 4.45 7.47 -38.27
N MET A 463 4.20 8.35 -37.29
CA MET A 463 3.54 7.98 -36.02
C MET A 463 2.17 7.34 -36.26
N ALA A 464 1.32 7.97 -37.08
CA ALA A 464 -0.01 7.44 -37.40
C ALA A 464 0.04 6.06 -38.11
N LYS A 465 1.07 5.83 -38.95
CA LYS A 465 1.29 4.51 -39.57
C LYS A 465 1.66 3.45 -38.53
N LEU A 466 2.56 3.77 -37.59
CA LEU A 466 2.98 2.87 -36.53
C LEU A 466 1.81 2.54 -35.58
N ASP A 467 0.99 3.54 -35.23
CA ASP A 467 -0.22 3.33 -34.43
C ASP A 467 -1.22 2.40 -35.14
N LYS A 468 -1.45 2.61 -36.44
CA LYS A 468 -2.33 1.73 -37.22
C LYS A 468 -1.80 0.30 -37.30
N LYS A 469 -0.47 0.10 -37.40
CA LYS A 469 0.16 -1.23 -37.33
C LYS A 469 -0.08 -1.86 -35.96
N LEU A 470 0.09 -1.10 -34.87
CA LEU A 470 -0.16 -1.57 -33.51
C LEU A 470 -1.62 -2.00 -33.31
N GLU A 471 -2.58 -1.20 -33.76
CA GLU A 471 -4.01 -1.55 -33.69
C GLU A 471 -4.32 -2.85 -34.42
N SER A 472 -3.73 -3.06 -35.60
CA SER A 472 -3.89 -4.30 -36.36
C SER A 472 -3.34 -5.52 -35.60
N ILE A 473 -2.15 -5.40 -35.01
CA ILE A 473 -1.52 -6.47 -34.22
C ILE A 473 -2.38 -6.78 -32.98
N GLN A 474 -2.85 -5.76 -32.27
CA GLN A 474 -3.70 -5.93 -31.10
C GLN A 474 -5.02 -6.63 -31.46
N LYS A 475 -5.63 -6.26 -32.59
CA LYS A 475 -6.86 -6.90 -33.08
C LYS A 475 -6.62 -8.38 -33.42
N GLU A 476 -5.58 -8.70 -34.17
CA GLU A 476 -5.24 -10.08 -34.53
C GLU A 476 -4.98 -10.94 -33.28
N GLN A 477 -4.28 -10.38 -32.29
CA GLN A 477 -4.03 -11.07 -31.02
C GLN A 477 -5.31 -11.28 -30.22
N GLN A 478 -6.18 -10.29 -30.14
CA GLN A 478 -7.46 -10.41 -29.46
C GLN A 478 -8.33 -11.49 -30.14
N GLU A 479 -8.35 -11.54 -31.47
CA GLU A 479 -9.03 -12.58 -32.24
C GLU A 479 -8.45 -13.96 -31.95
N LYS A 480 -7.11 -14.11 -31.94
CA LYS A 480 -6.44 -15.37 -31.61
C LYS A 480 -6.73 -15.84 -30.19
N GLN A 481 -6.66 -14.94 -29.20
CA GLN A 481 -6.98 -15.24 -27.80
C GLN A 481 -8.45 -15.62 -27.63
N SER A 482 -9.36 -14.87 -28.27
CA SER A 482 -10.79 -15.17 -28.25
C SER A 482 -11.07 -16.55 -28.83
N LYS A 483 -10.41 -16.90 -29.95
CA LYS A 483 -10.54 -18.21 -30.59
C LYS A 483 -10.01 -19.34 -29.71
N ASP A 484 -8.85 -19.17 -29.07
CA ASP A 484 -8.27 -20.18 -28.18
C ASP A 484 -9.14 -20.40 -26.92
N LEU A 485 -9.64 -19.32 -26.31
CA LEU A 485 -10.55 -19.39 -25.16
C LEU A 485 -11.86 -20.07 -25.51
N LEU A 486 -12.50 -19.66 -26.62
CA LEU A 486 -13.75 -20.27 -27.08
C LEU A 486 -13.56 -21.74 -27.47
N GLY A 487 -12.38 -22.11 -27.97
CA GLY A 487 -12.02 -23.51 -28.23
C GLY A 487 -11.97 -24.41 -26.98
N LYS A 488 -12.01 -23.84 -25.77
CA LYS A 488 -12.11 -24.60 -24.50
C LYS A 488 -13.56 -24.90 -24.10
N VAL A 489 -14.53 -24.18 -24.66
CA VAL A 489 -15.96 -24.31 -24.29
C VAL A 489 -16.62 -25.36 -25.19
N ILE A 490 -17.33 -26.32 -24.60
CA ILE A 490 -18.06 -27.33 -25.37
C ILE A 490 -19.37 -26.73 -25.91
N THR A 491 -19.64 -26.93 -27.20
CA THR A 491 -20.98 -26.66 -27.76
C THR A 491 -21.86 -27.88 -27.61
N LEU A 492 -23.06 -27.70 -27.07
CA LEU A 492 -24.04 -28.77 -26.86
C LEU A 492 -25.26 -28.58 -27.74
N THR A 493 -25.70 -29.67 -28.35
CA THR A 493 -26.95 -29.76 -29.13
C THR A 493 -27.96 -30.59 -28.34
N PRO A 494 -29.04 -29.97 -27.82
CA PRO A 494 -30.14 -30.70 -27.19
C PRO A 494 -30.93 -31.57 -28.20
N PRO A 495 -31.62 -32.64 -27.75
CA PRO A 495 -31.73 -33.11 -26.36
C PRO A 495 -30.43 -33.77 -25.87
N LEU A 496 -30.15 -33.63 -24.58
CA LEU A 496 -28.99 -34.29 -23.97
C LEU A 496 -29.20 -35.81 -23.92
N THR A 497 -28.14 -36.58 -24.17
CA THR A 497 -28.19 -38.05 -24.22
C THR A 497 -27.65 -38.71 -22.95
N LEU A 498 -26.59 -38.14 -22.37
CA LEU A 498 -25.91 -38.67 -21.19
C LEU A 498 -26.68 -38.36 -19.91
N ASP A 499 -26.68 -39.32 -18.97
CA ASP A 499 -27.28 -39.13 -17.65
C ASP A 499 -26.52 -38.07 -16.83
N PRO A 500 -27.22 -37.38 -15.89
CA PRO A 500 -26.58 -36.35 -15.08
C PRO A 500 -25.39 -36.88 -14.28
N VAL A 501 -24.37 -36.04 -14.09
CA VAL A 501 -23.20 -36.38 -13.26
C VAL A 501 -23.55 -36.66 -11.79
N SER A 502 -22.63 -37.30 -11.07
CA SER A 502 -22.77 -37.55 -9.63
C SER A 502 -22.79 -36.23 -8.82
N ASP A 503 -23.39 -36.24 -7.63
CA ASP A 503 -23.44 -35.05 -6.76
C ASP A 503 -22.04 -34.61 -6.34
N THR A 504 -21.17 -35.58 -6.07
CA THR A 504 -19.78 -35.33 -5.70
C THR A 504 -19.03 -34.63 -6.84
N ASP A 505 -19.23 -35.07 -8.08
CA ASP A 505 -18.56 -34.47 -9.24
C ASP A 505 -19.12 -33.09 -9.57
N ALA A 506 -20.44 -32.89 -9.43
CA ALA A 506 -21.06 -31.58 -9.58
C ALA A 506 -20.51 -30.57 -8.56
N LYS A 507 -20.39 -30.95 -7.28
CA LYS A 507 -19.79 -30.09 -6.23
C LYS A 507 -18.34 -29.76 -6.55
N LYS A 508 -17.54 -30.76 -6.93
CA LYS A 508 -16.13 -30.58 -7.29
C LYS A 508 -15.98 -29.65 -8.49
N LEU A 509 -16.81 -29.82 -9.53
CA LEU A 509 -16.82 -29.00 -10.74
C LEU A 509 -17.10 -27.53 -10.42
N VAL A 510 -18.20 -27.24 -9.71
CA VAL A 510 -18.56 -25.85 -9.38
C VAL A 510 -17.53 -25.22 -8.45
N LYS A 511 -17.02 -25.95 -7.44
CA LYS A 511 -15.96 -25.46 -6.56
C LYS A 511 -14.68 -25.14 -7.33
N SER A 512 -14.26 -26.02 -8.25
CA SER A 512 -13.10 -25.81 -9.12
C SER A 512 -13.30 -24.59 -10.01
N TYR A 513 -14.42 -24.52 -10.73
CA TYR A 513 -14.77 -23.39 -11.59
C TYR A 513 -14.73 -22.05 -10.85
N ARG A 514 -15.38 -21.98 -9.68
CA ARG A 514 -15.40 -20.78 -8.82
C ARG A 514 -14.00 -20.38 -8.35
N LYS A 515 -13.16 -21.34 -7.97
CA LYS A 515 -11.76 -21.11 -7.60
C LYS A 515 -10.97 -20.55 -8.80
N LEU A 516 -11.15 -21.10 -9.99
CA LEU A 516 -10.48 -20.65 -11.21
C LEU A 516 -10.93 -19.23 -11.62
N LEU A 517 -12.21 -18.89 -11.48
CA LEU A 517 -12.69 -17.52 -11.69
C LEU A 517 -12.04 -16.53 -10.71
N LYS A 518 -11.97 -16.89 -9.42
CA LYS A 518 -11.33 -16.06 -8.37
C LYS A 518 -9.83 -15.89 -8.57
N SER A 519 -9.14 -16.91 -9.10
CA SER A 519 -7.70 -16.88 -9.42
C SER A 519 -7.39 -16.35 -10.82
N LYS A 520 -8.41 -15.96 -11.61
CA LYS A 520 -8.29 -15.41 -12.97
C LYS A 520 -7.67 -16.39 -13.98
N GLU A 521 -7.79 -17.70 -13.76
CA GLU A 521 -7.33 -18.76 -14.67
C GLU A 521 -8.36 -19.02 -15.79
N MET A 522 -8.43 -18.10 -16.75
CA MET A 522 -9.52 -18.02 -17.74
C MET A 522 -9.69 -19.28 -18.60
N ALA A 523 -8.62 -19.80 -19.19
CA ALA A 523 -8.68 -20.93 -20.10
C ALA A 523 -9.15 -22.21 -19.37
N ALA A 524 -8.66 -22.44 -18.14
CA ALA A 524 -9.07 -23.57 -17.32
C ALA A 524 -10.54 -23.46 -16.88
N ALA A 525 -10.97 -22.26 -16.46
CA ALA A 525 -12.37 -22.02 -16.11
C ALA A 525 -13.31 -22.22 -17.31
N MET A 526 -12.95 -21.74 -18.51
CA MET A 526 -13.73 -22.01 -19.73
C MET A 526 -13.78 -23.50 -20.09
N GLY A 527 -12.73 -24.26 -19.78
CA GLY A 527 -12.71 -25.73 -19.93
C GLY A 527 -13.74 -26.48 -19.06
N HIS A 528 -14.32 -25.82 -18.05
CA HIS A 528 -15.43 -26.35 -17.25
C HIS A 528 -16.81 -25.96 -17.80
N CYS A 529 -16.87 -25.20 -18.88
CA CYS A 529 -18.11 -24.63 -19.40
C CYS A 529 -18.60 -25.36 -20.67
N ALA A 530 -19.91 -25.26 -20.87
CA ALA A 530 -20.58 -25.56 -22.12
C ALA A 530 -21.55 -24.43 -22.49
N VAL A 531 -21.89 -24.35 -23.78
CA VAL A 531 -22.91 -23.45 -24.32
C VAL A 531 -23.84 -24.19 -25.27
N LEU A 532 -25.08 -23.72 -25.42
CA LEU A 532 -25.99 -24.27 -26.41
C LEU A 532 -25.55 -23.88 -27.84
N GLU A 533 -25.76 -24.78 -28.79
CA GLU A 533 -25.61 -24.52 -30.22
C GLU A 533 -26.38 -23.25 -30.65
N GLY A 534 -25.79 -22.47 -31.54
CA GLY A 534 -26.32 -21.17 -31.96
C GLY A 534 -26.00 -20.00 -31.01
N THR A 535 -25.33 -20.24 -29.88
CA THR A 535 -24.88 -19.16 -29.00
C THR A 535 -23.71 -18.39 -29.63
N ASN A 536 -23.86 -17.07 -29.71
CA ASN A 536 -22.85 -16.18 -30.30
C ASN A 536 -21.56 -16.15 -29.44
N SER A 537 -20.41 -16.27 -30.10
CA SER A 537 -19.07 -16.23 -29.50
C SER A 537 -18.78 -14.96 -28.68
N ALA A 538 -19.13 -13.78 -29.20
CA ALA A 538 -18.95 -12.52 -28.49
C ALA A 538 -19.87 -12.43 -27.26
N GLN A 539 -21.07 -12.98 -27.35
CA GLN A 539 -21.98 -13.09 -26.21
C GLN A 539 -21.43 -14.04 -25.14
N THR A 540 -20.81 -15.16 -25.54
CA THR A 540 -20.17 -16.13 -24.63
C THR A 540 -19.04 -15.47 -23.83
N LEU A 541 -18.13 -14.77 -24.50
CA LEU A 541 -17.03 -14.03 -23.85
C LEU A 541 -17.56 -12.94 -22.91
N LYS A 542 -18.63 -12.23 -23.32
CA LYS A 542 -19.28 -11.22 -22.49
C LYS A 542 -19.86 -11.82 -21.21
N ILE A 543 -20.55 -12.96 -21.30
CA ILE A 543 -21.12 -13.64 -20.14
C ILE A 543 -20.01 -14.14 -19.20
N PHE A 544 -18.94 -14.70 -19.77
CA PHE A 544 -17.79 -15.16 -18.99
C PHE A 544 -17.10 -14.02 -18.23
N ASN A 545 -16.92 -12.85 -18.85
CA ASN A 545 -16.37 -11.68 -18.18
C ASN A 545 -17.25 -11.22 -17.01
N TYR A 546 -18.58 -11.29 -17.13
CA TYR A 546 -19.46 -11.03 -15.99
C TYR A 546 -19.33 -12.08 -14.88
N ALA A 547 -19.10 -13.35 -15.22
CA ALA A 547 -18.86 -14.40 -14.23
C ALA A 547 -17.56 -14.15 -13.44
N ILE A 548 -16.46 -13.76 -14.12
CA ILE A 548 -15.21 -13.40 -13.46
C ILE A 548 -15.41 -12.20 -12.53
N ARG A 549 -16.05 -11.13 -13.03
CA ARG A 549 -16.33 -9.94 -12.22
C ARG A 549 -17.15 -10.28 -10.99
N GLY A 550 -18.25 -11.03 -11.16
CA GLY A 550 -19.08 -11.48 -10.06
C GLY A 550 -18.32 -12.33 -9.04
N ALA A 551 -17.45 -13.24 -9.47
CA ALA A 551 -16.64 -14.05 -8.56
C ALA A 551 -15.62 -13.22 -7.76
N ASN A 552 -15.05 -12.16 -8.35
CA ASN A 552 -14.13 -11.26 -7.65
C ASN A 552 -14.82 -10.39 -6.61
N ASP A 553 -16.05 -9.94 -6.90
CA ASP A 553 -16.85 -9.09 -6.02
C ASP A 553 -17.47 -9.86 -4.83
N GLN A 554 -17.39 -11.20 -4.84
CA GLN A 554 -17.99 -12.08 -3.82
C GLN A 554 -17.00 -12.57 -2.76
N ALA A 555 -17.50 -12.87 -1.57
CA ALA A 555 -16.77 -13.39 -0.42
C ALA A 555 -16.05 -14.72 -0.73
N VAL A 556 -15.09 -15.10 0.14
CA VAL A 556 -14.23 -16.27 -0.10
C VAL A 556 -15.05 -17.56 -0.11
N GLU A 557 -16.04 -17.68 0.77
CA GLU A 557 -16.87 -18.88 0.90
C GLU A 557 -18.21 -18.75 0.16
N ASP A 558 -18.53 -19.77 -0.64
CA ASP A 558 -19.83 -19.94 -1.27
C ASP A 558 -20.63 -20.97 -0.43
N LEU A 559 -21.91 -20.70 -0.13
CA LEU A 559 -22.76 -21.64 0.61
C LEU A 559 -23.54 -22.52 -0.36
N HIS A 560 -23.43 -23.83 -0.19
CA HIS A 560 -24.20 -24.83 -0.96
C HIS A 560 -25.58 -25.03 -0.36
N LEU A 561 -26.62 -24.67 -1.12
CA LEU A 561 -28.01 -24.80 -0.68
C LEU A 561 -28.61 -26.17 -1.05
N GLY A 562 -28.23 -26.74 -2.19
CA GLY A 562 -28.72 -28.06 -2.59
C GLY A 562 -28.36 -28.45 -4.02
N ILE A 563 -28.55 -29.73 -4.33
CA ILE A 563 -28.38 -30.29 -5.68
C ILE A 563 -29.64 -31.08 -6.03
N ASN A 564 -30.17 -30.84 -7.22
CA ASN A 564 -31.39 -31.47 -7.72
C ASN A 564 -31.17 -32.01 -9.13
N ARG A 565 -31.85 -33.09 -9.48
CA ARG A 565 -31.84 -33.70 -10.82
C ARG A 565 -33.24 -33.65 -11.43
N SER A 566 -33.31 -33.33 -12.71
CA SER A 566 -34.52 -33.52 -13.52
C SER A 566 -34.12 -33.91 -14.93
N GLY A 567 -34.62 -35.07 -15.37
CA GLY A 567 -34.23 -35.67 -16.65
C GLY A 567 -32.71 -35.79 -16.76
N LYS A 568 -32.16 -35.20 -17.83
CA LYS A 568 -30.72 -35.23 -18.15
C LYS A 568 -29.95 -34.03 -17.61
N TRP A 569 -30.59 -33.20 -16.78
CA TRP A 569 -30.02 -31.99 -16.20
C TRP A 569 -29.78 -32.13 -14.70
N LEU A 570 -28.71 -31.51 -14.22
CA LEU A 570 -28.45 -31.31 -12.80
C LEU A 570 -28.41 -29.81 -12.49
N GLY A 571 -29.11 -29.41 -11.44
CA GLY A 571 -29.12 -28.04 -10.92
C GLY A 571 -28.43 -27.99 -9.57
N LEU A 572 -27.42 -27.13 -9.43
CA LEU A 572 -26.74 -26.86 -8.17
C LEU A 572 -27.03 -25.42 -7.72
N SER A 573 -27.69 -25.30 -6.56
CA SER A 573 -28.06 -24.02 -5.94
C SER A 573 -26.96 -23.54 -5.00
N LEU A 574 -26.49 -22.31 -5.22
CA LEU A 574 -25.51 -21.63 -4.38
C LEU A 574 -26.09 -20.34 -3.81
N ARG A 575 -25.56 -19.93 -2.65
CA ARG A 575 -25.59 -18.56 -2.16
C ARG A 575 -24.18 -17.98 -2.19
N THR A 576 -24.11 -16.75 -2.66
CA THR A 576 -22.89 -15.95 -2.72
C THR A 576 -23.13 -14.61 -2.05
N THR A 577 -22.13 -14.07 -1.36
CA THR A 577 -22.27 -12.81 -0.61
C THR A 577 -21.32 -11.76 -1.18
N SER A 578 -21.81 -10.54 -1.42
CA SER A 578 -21.00 -9.41 -1.87
C SER A 578 -20.00 -8.98 -0.79
N LYS A 579 -18.72 -8.80 -1.14
CA LYS A 579 -17.69 -8.29 -0.23
C LYS A 579 -17.97 -6.86 0.23
N SER A 580 -18.50 -6.03 -0.66
CA SER A 580 -18.63 -4.59 -0.42
C SER A 580 -19.96 -4.20 0.20
N SER A 581 -21.03 -4.92 -0.11
CA SER A 581 -22.39 -4.56 0.32
C SER A 581 -23.03 -5.60 1.24
N GLY A 582 -22.43 -6.76 1.46
CA GLY A 582 -23.04 -7.86 2.22
C GLY A 582 -24.25 -8.51 1.54
N LEU A 583 -24.72 -7.97 0.41
CA LEU A 583 -25.90 -8.49 -0.29
C LEU A 583 -25.69 -9.92 -0.77
N MET A 584 -26.69 -10.76 -0.52
CA MET A 584 -26.71 -12.15 -0.94
C MET A 584 -27.31 -12.30 -2.34
N ASP A 585 -26.71 -13.18 -3.13
CA ASP A 585 -27.18 -13.55 -4.47
C ASP A 585 -27.17 -15.07 -4.61
N TYR A 586 -28.13 -15.58 -5.38
CA TYR A 586 -28.55 -16.98 -5.35
C TYR A 586 -28.51 -17.59 -6.76
N PRO A 587 -27.34 -17.95 -7.31
CA PRO A 587 -27.23 -18.59 -8.63
C PRO A 587 -27.60 -20.06 -8.65
N LEU A 588 -28.29 -20.44 -9.74
CA LEU A 588 -28.47 -21.82 -10.17
C LEU A 588 -27.45 -22.16 -11.25
N TYR A 589 -26.53 -23.07 -10.93
CA TYR A 589 -25.62 -23.65 -11.91
C TYR A 589 -26.26 -24.88 -12.53
N LEU A 590 -26.63 -24.79 -13.81
CA LEU A 590 -27.05 -25.94 -14.60
C LEU A 590 -25.82 -26.68 -15.12
N ILE A 591 -25.82 -28.00 -14.95
CA ILE A 591 -24.72 -28.88 -15.33
C ILE A 591 -25.24 -29.93 -16.29
N ALA A 592 -24.58 -30.04 -17.43
CA ALA A 592 -24.79 -31.07 -18.44
C ALA A 592 -23.63 -32.07 -18.42
N HIS A 593 -23.91 -33.35 -18.63
CA HIS A 593 -22.87 -34.36 -18.77
C HIS A 593 -22.43 -34.46 -20.23
N THR A 594 -21.11 -34.45 -20.46
CA THR A 594 -20.48 -34.59 -21.77
C THR A 594 -19.46 -35.73 -21.74
N GLU A 595 -18.95 -36.16 -22.89
CA GLU A 595 -17.85 -37.14 -22.96
C GLU A 595 -16.59 -36.68 -22.22
N GLN A 596 -16.42 -35.36 -22.02
CA GLN A 596 -15.33 -34.75 -21.26
C GLN A 596 -15.72 -34.47 -19.80
N GLY A 597 -16.73 -35.18 -19.27
CA GLY A 597 -17.28 -35.01 -17.94
C GLY A 597 -18.34 -33.90 -17.83
N GLY A 598 -18.69 -33.53 -16.61
CA GLY A 598 -19.68 -32.48 -16.35
C GLY A 598 -19.21 -31.10 -16.80
N LYS A 599 -20.12 -30.33 -17.42
CA LYS A 599 -19.90 -28.94 -17.84
C LYS A 599 -21.01 -28.03 -17.32
N ILE A 600 -20.61 -26.83 -16.89
CA ILE A 600 -21.52 -25.78 -16.45
C ILE A 600 -22.05 -25.03 -17.67
N MET A 601 -23.37 -24.88 -17.77
CA MET A 601 -23.98 -24.08 -18.83
C MET A 601 -23.71 -22.60 -18.62
N LEU A 602 -22.76 -22.05 -19.38
CA LEU A 602 -22.33 -20.68 -19.24
C LEU A 602 -23.38 -19.69 -19.78
N ASP A 603 -24.07 -20.06 -20.84
CA ASP A 603 -25.03 -19.21 -21.55
C ASP A 603 -26.46 -19.25 -20.98
N ILE A 604 -26.65 -19.95 -19.86
CA ILE A 604 -27.91 -20.05 -19.12
C ILE A 604 -27.71 -19.46 -17.71
N ASP A 605 -27.95 -18.16 -17.56
CA ASP A 605 -27.86 -17.46 -16.27
C ASP A 605 -29.26 -17.37 -15.62
N LEU A 606 -29.50 -18.21 -14.62
CA LEU A 606 -30.71 -18.23 -13.79
C LEU A 606 -30.33 -18.05 -12.32
N ARG A 607 -31.03 -17.16 -11.60
CA ARG A 607 -30.85 -16.88 -10.17
C ARG A 607 -32.20 -16.65 -9.51
N GLU A 608 -32.31 -16.79 -8.20
CA GLU A 608 -33.49 -16.29 -7.49
C GLU A 608 -33.60 -14.78 -7.66
N ALA A 609 -34.80 -14.32 -8.03
CA ALA A 609 -35.03 -12.91 -8.30
C ALA A 609 -35.29 -12.16 -6.99
N THR A 610 -34.27 -11.50 -6.45
CA THR A 610 -34.38 -10.63 -5.27
C THR A 610 -34.75 -9.19 -5.61
N ASN A 611 -34.77 -8.83 -6.90
CA ASN A 611 -35.15 -7.51 -7.39
C ASN A 611 -35.70 -7.55 -8.82
N ARG A 612 -36.36 -6.44 -9.23
CA ARG A 612 -36.98 -6.28 -10.56
C ARG A 612 -36.01 -6.43 -11.73
N GLY A 613 -34.75 -6.01 -11.55
CA GLY A 613 -33.71 -6.17 -12.57
C GLY A 613 -33.43 -7.65 -12.86
N ARG A 614 -33.36 -8.49 -11.82
CA ARG A 614 -33.14 -9.92 -11.97
C ARG A 614 -34.33 -10.65 -12.58
N GLU A 615 -35.56 -10.24 -12.26
CA GLU A 615 -36.76 -10.77 -12.93
C GLU A 615 -36.70 -10.58 -14.45
N LEU A 616 -36.31 -9.39 -14.91
CA LEU A 616 -36.18 -9.08 -16.34
C LEU A 616 -35.08 -9.93 -17.02
N LEU A 617 -33.94 -10.13 -16.35
CA LEU A 617 -32.85 -10.97 -16.86
C LEU A 617 -33.26 -12.44 -16.95
N ASN A 618 -33.87 -13.00 -15.90
CA ASN A 618 -34.40 -14.36 -15.92
C ASN A 618 -35.45 -14.52 -17.04
N ALA A 619 -36.37 -13.56 -17.21
CA ALA A 619 -37.37 -13.59 -18.27
C ALA A 619 -36.76 -13.57 -19.68
N LYS A 620 -35.60 -12.93 -19.85
CA LYS A 620 -34.83 -12.97 -21.10
C LYS A 620 -34.19 -14.33 -21.31
N THR A 621 -33.57 -14.92 -20.28
CA THR A 621 -33.01 -16.28 -20.33
C THR A 621 -34.10 -17.29 -20.69
N TRP A 622 -35.26 -17.26 -20.05
CA TRP A 622 -36.37 -18.16 -20.34
C TRP A 622 -36.90 -18.04 -21.77
N ARG A 623 -36.97 -16.82 -22.33
CA ARG A 623 -37.33 -16.63 -23.75
C ARG A 623 -36.33 -17.31 -24.69
N LYS A 624 -35.02 -17.22 -24.41
CA LYS A 624 -33.99 -17.94 -25.16
C LYS A 624 -34.19 -19.45 -25.05
N LEU A 625 -34.37 -19.97 -23.83
CA LEU A 625 -34.54 -21.40 -23.60
C LEU A 625 -35.75 -21.98 -24.33
N LYS A 626 -36.89 -21.27 -24.32
CA LYS A 626 -38.11 -21.66 -25.06
C LYS A 626 -37.91 -21.77 -26.57
N GLN A 627 -36.97 -21.00 -27.13
CA GLN A 627 -36.65 -21.04 -28.56
C GLN A 627 -35.61 -22.09 -28.91
N THR A 628 -34.79 -22.52 -27.95
CA THR A 628 -33.59 -23.33 -28.20
C THR A 628 -33.73 -24.78 -27.73
N LEU A 629 -34.52 -25.02 -26.67
CA LEU A 629 -34.64 -26.33 -26.04
C LEU A 629 -35.93 -27.05 -26.46
N PRO A 630 -35.89 -28.40 -26.61
CA PRO A 630 -37.09 -29.21 -26.68
C PRO A 630 -37.97 -29.05 -25.44
N GLU A 631 -39.28 -29.23 -25.59
CA GLU A 631 -40.27 -29.05 -24.50
C GLU A 631 -39.95 -29.90 -23.26
N SER A 632 -39.46 -31.13 -23.45
CA SER A 632 -39.07 -32.02 -22.36
C SER A 632 -37.90 -31.47 -21.53
N SER A 633 -36.85 -30.97 -22.19
CA SER A 633 -35.71 -30.34 -21.52
C SER A 633 -36.09 -29.02 -20.84
N LEU A 634 -37.00 -28.26 -21.45
CA LEU A 634 -37.51 -27.03 -20.84
C LEU A 634 -38.26 -27.34 -19.53
N ALA A 635 -39.14 -28.34 -19.54
CA ALA A 635 -39.88 -28.77 -18.35
C ALA A 635 -38.95 -29.23 -17.22
N ASP A 636 -37.88 -29.95 -17.55
CA ASP A 636 -36.85 -30.37 -16.59
C ASP A 636 -36.14 -29.18 -15.93
N ILE A 637 -35.72 -28.18 -16.72
CA ILE A 637 -35.05 -26.99 -16.18
C ILE A 637 -36.02 -26.12 -15.37
N GLU A 638 -37.29 -26.01 -15.77
CA GLU A 638 -38.32 -25.33 -14.99
C GLU A 638 -38.52 -25.99 -13.62
N LYS A 639 -38.50 -27.33 -13.56
CA LYS A 639 -38.56 -28.07 -12.29
C LYS A 639 -37.35 -27.78 -11.42
N LEU A 640 -36.14 -27.79 -11.99
CA LEU A 640 -34.90 -27.44 -11.27
C LEU A 640 -34.93 -26.00 -10.75
N PHE A 641 -35.42 -25.04 -11.55
CA PHE A 641 -35.51 -23.65 -11.13
C PHE A 641 -36.53 -23.45 -10.01
N LYS A 642 -37.68 -24.15 -10.03
CA LYS A 642 -38.65 -24.12 -8.92
C LYS A 642 -38.04 -24.62 -7.61
N LEU A 643 -37.30 -25.72 -7.65
CA LEU A 643 -36.59 -26.26 -6.48
C LEU A 643 -35.50 -25.31 -5.98
N HIS A 644 -34.76 -24.70 -6.92
CA HIS A 644 -33.79 -23.66 -6.59
C HIS A 644 -34.43 -22.47 -5.87
N SER A 645 -35.55 -21.94 -6.39
CA SER A 645 -36.28 -20.83 -5.76
C SER A 645 -36.77 -21.16 -4.36
N GLN A 646 -37.24 -22.39 -4.13
CA GLN A 646 -37.66 -22.83 -2.80
C GLN A 646 -36.49 -22.83 -1.81
N LEU A 647 -35.34 -23.40 -2.19
CA LEU A 647 -34.14 -23.43 -1.36
C LEU A 647 -33.61 -22.02 -1.08
N SER A 648 -33.56 -21.16 -2.10
CA SER A 648 -33.08 -19.78 -1.97
C SER A 648 -33.98 -18.94 -1.06
N ARG A 649 -35.30 -19.07 -1.17
CA ARG A 649 -36.25 -18.34 -0.31
C ARG A 649 -36.21 -18.82 1.15
N ALA A 650 -36.01 -20.11 1.36
CA ALA A 650 -35.83 -20.66 2.71
C ALA A 650 -34.57 -20.08 3.37
N ASP A 651 -33.47 -19.96 2.64
CA ASP A 651 -32.26 -19.33 3.14
C ASP A 651 -32.45 -17.82 3.39
N ILE A 652 -33.09 -17.09 2.46
CA ILE A 652 -33.40 -15.66 2.66
C ILE A 652 -34.21 -15.44 3.94
N ALA A 653 -35.28 -16.21 4.15
CA ALA A 653 -36.12 -16.10 5.34
C ALA A 653 -35.33 -16.37 6.64
N LYS A 654 -34.41 -17.35 6.61
CA LYS A 654 -33.55 -17.66 7.76
C LYS A 654 -32.63 -16.48 8.12
N ASN A 655 -31.96 -15.87 7.14
CA ASN A 655 -31.02 -14.78 7.43
C ASN A 655 -31.73 -13.46 7.80
N GLN A 656 -33.00 -13.26 7.40
CA GLN A 656 -33.79 -12.10 7.84
C GLN A 656 -34.19 -12.18 9.32
N GLN A 657 -34.40 -13.39 9.85
CA GLN A 657 -34.72 -13.60 11.27
C GLN A 657 -33.50 -13.37 12.18
N GLU A 658 -32.28 -13.68 11.69
CA GLU A 658 -31.03 -13.47 12.42
C GLU A 658 -30.56 -12.00 12.46
N GLU A 659 -31.14 -11.10 11.64
CA GLU A 659 -30.86 -9.64 11.66
C GLU A 659 -31.82 -8.84 12.57
N GLU A 660 -32.96 -9.44 12.96
CA GLU A 660 -33.97 -8.82 13.84
C GLU A 660 -33.79 -9.19 15.33
N GLU A 661 -32.91 -10.14 15.65
CA GLU A 661 -32.41 -10.49 16.99
C GLU A 661 -31.09 -9.78 17.30
#